data_AF-A0A6M8VW32-F1
#
_entry.id   AF-A0A6M8VW32-F1
#
_cell.length_a   1.000
_cell.length_b   1.000
_cell.length_c   1.000
_cell.angle_alpha   90.00
_cell.angle_beta   90.00
_cell.angle_gamma   90.00
#
_symmetry.space_group_name_H-M   'P 1'
#
loop_
_entity.id
_entity.type
_entity.pdbx_description
1 polymer ?
#
loop_
_entity_poly.entity_id
_entity_poly.type
_entity_poly.pdbx_seq_one_letter_code
_entity_poly.pdbx_strand_id
1 'polypeptide(L)'
;MSPVMPPSVADGNIPPVPLYPAKSLPCGSVTFRHIARFLSLYAALVLTGFALAFFSRYTAAQIFGLGMIFPGGGFLAHADFSSLQGILHCGLAVFSLAGFVFSLFIWFATGNVLAPPVFWLFTALAAAGMRHGHLHDSALPATLYCAAILYGSGLLYAVILWLYGLRARRRQNAYLGMLTTAALDRIFAAPSSPACPALDARGAEQMRFLLDRALQPVHDFNGFEWLDQFQTAAVRYQINFTGYALSMAQATYLPAFSGYMHQAQQRLIEKLTDHRVWKYWALENLWGNLQNNTDPVARENIMFTGFGATQMVLYHAATRRIDFTEKGSFALTYPSGDTLPYDLDALISALDKEAAASPFHLIACEPNWIYPLCNSIGAAALKAQAPALWTKREENFRTMLENEFIDLRGRLVPCRSRYTGFALPAIGGVMAQALPCFFLNASLPDIAQRQWLRLRQDITDGTRLKHTNFWRIDTGNYRFSRAAAYSATALAAQELGDSHVAALCFEALEQECPPAKNAVRFYRPAASVWAHATEFLARSTRKNSLRGLIATQKATGVSPYISQAAYPNILVAGAHSDSENLEAVLFPGGKAGQQTITVSGLNPGKAYLCRGGTEEKILANKDGDAMIQLTLNGRIELELRPAA
;
A
#
# COMPACT_ATOMS: atom_id res chain seq x y z
N MET A 1 16.16 -32.41 -22.18
CA MET A 1 15.38 -32.57 -20.93
C MET A 1 13.92 -32.76 -21.31
N SER A 2 13.40 -33.98 -21.16
CA SER A 2 12.03 -34.34 -21.55
C SER A 2 11.00 -33.49 -20.80
N PRO A 3 9.87 -33.11 -21.46
CA PRO A 3 8.82 -32.35 -20.81
C PRO A 3 8.10 -33.27 -19.82
N VAL A 4 8.23 -32.98 -18.53
CA VAL A 4 7.36 -33.55 -17.50
C VAL A 4 5.94 -33.05 -17.81
N MET A 5 5.07 -33.95 -18.29
CA MET A 5 3.65 -33.65 -18.38
C MET A 5 3.13 -33.30 -16.98
N PRO A 6 2.23 -32.30 -16.85
CA PRO A 6 1.56 -32.09 -15.57
C PRO A 6 0.81 -33.38 -15.19
N PRO A 7 0.82 -33.79 -13.91
CA PRO A 7 -0.03 -34.89 -13.47
C PRO A 7 -1.46 -34.57 -13.90
N SER A 8 -2.08 -35.51 -14.60
CA SER A 8 -3.51 -35.46 -14.88
C SER A 8 -4.25 -35.34 -13.56
N VAL A 9 -5.35 -34.59 -13.56
CA VAL A 9 -6.38 -34.57 -12.51
C VAL A 9 -7.12 -35.93 -12.50
N ALA A 10 -6.36 -37.03 -12.54
CA ALA A 10 -6.86 -38.40 -12.69
C ALA A 10 -7.19 -39.03 -11.33
N ASP A 11 -6.66 -38.49 -10.24
CA ASP A 11 -7.09 -38.81 -8.89
C ASP A 11 -7.83 -37.58 -8.36
N GLY A 12 -9.05 -37.71 -7.83
CA GLY A 12 -9.90 -36.62 -7.33
C GLY A 12 -9.33 -35.80 -6.15
N ASN A 13 -8.01 -35.74 -5.99
CA ASN A 13 -7.29 -34.88 -5.06
C ASN A 13 -7.29 -33.43 -5.57
N ILE A 14 -8.16 -32.61 -4.98
CA ILE A 14 -8.14 -31.17 -5.16
C ILE A 14 -6.82 -30.65 -4.55
N PRO A 15 -5.98 -29.89 -5.30
CA PRO A 15 -4.75 -29.36 -4.76
C PRO A 15 -5.04 -28.45 -3.56
N PRO A 16 -4.20 -28.47 -2.52
CA PRO A 16 -4.46 -27.73 -1.28
C PRO A 16 -4.39 -26.20 -1.45
N VAL A 17 -3.86 -25.73 -2.58
CA VAL A 17 -3.84 -24.32 -2.99
C VAL A 17 -4.53 -24.21 -4.35
N PRO A 18 -5.45 -23.24 -4.54
CA PRO A 18 -6.11 -23.06 -5.83
C PRO A 18 -5.10 -22.79 -6.94
N LEU A 19 -5.29 -23.41 -8.11
CA LEU A 19 -4.47 -23.10 -9.28
C LEU A 19 -4.87 -21.75 -9.90
N TYR A 20 -4.00 -21.20 -10.73
CA TYR A 20 -4.40 -20.05 -11.54
C TYR A 20 -5.42 -20.46 -12.60
N PRO A 21 -6.52 -19.71 -12.76
CA PRO A 21 -7.51 -20.02 -13.79
C PRO A 21 -6.90 -19.92 -15.19
N ALA A 22 -7.42 -20.73 -16.12
CA ALA A 22 -7.06 -20.62 -17.52
C ALA A 22 -7.51 -19.25 -18.05
N LYS A 23 -6.66 -18.59 -18.85
CA LYS A 23 -7.01 -17.35 -19.54
C LYS A 23 -7.03 -17.61 -21.04
N SER A 24 -8.16 -17.31 -21.68
CA SER A 24 -8.31 -17.34 -23.14
C SER A 24 -7.72 -16.10 -23.81
N LEU A 25 -7.62 -14.99 -23.06
CA LEU A 25 -7.09 -13.71 -23.52
C LEU A 25 -5.78 -13.33 -22.77
N PRO A 26 -4.94 -12.44 -23.35
CA PRO A 26 -3.72 -11.95 -22.68
C PRO A 26 -3.99 -11.22 -21.36
N CYS A 27 -5.18 -10.64 -21.21
CA CYS A 27 -5.66 -9.91 -20.06
C CYS A 27 -7.17 -10.19 -19.88
N GLY A 28 -7.76 -9.71 -18.78
CA GLY A 28 -9.19 -9.84 -18.56
C GLY A 28 -10.03 -9.03 -19.57
N SER A 29 -11.33 -9.31 -19.64
CA SER A 29 -12.22 -8.77 -20.65
C SER A 29 -12.46 -7.27 -20.49
N VAL A 30 -12.40 -6.73 -19.27
CA VAL A 30 -12.50 -5.29 -19.02
C VAL A 30 -11.25 -4.60 -19.56
N THR A 31 -10.07 -5.10 -19.19
CA THR A 31 -8.80 -4.61 -19.72
C THR A 31 -8.77 -4.65 -21.24
N PHE A 32 -9.16 -5.78 -21.83
CA PHE A 32 -9.13 -5.96 -23.28
C PHE A 32 -10.00 -4.93 -24.01
N ARG A 33 -11.22 -4.67 -23.52
CA ARG A 33 -12.10 -3.64 -24.09
C ARG A 33 -11.49 -2.24 -24.03
N HIS A 34 -10.82 -1.90 -22.93
CA HIS A 34 -10.16 -0.60 -22.78
C HIS A 34 -8.96 -0.45 -23.70
N ILE A 35 -8.13 -1.50 -23.81
CA ILE A 35 -6.99 -1.53 -24.74
C ILE A 35 -7.49 -1.43 -26.18
N ALA A 36 -8.51 -2.22 -26.56
CA ALA A 36 -9.08 -2.19 -27.90
C ALA A 36 -9.64 -0.80 -28.24
N ARG A 37 -10.42 -0.19 -27.33
CA ARG A 37 -10.92 1.17 -27.51
C ARG A 37 -9.79 2.19 -27.67
N PHE A 38 -8.77 2.11 -26.81
CA PHE A 38 -7.62 3.01 -26.88
C PHE A 38 -6.86 2.85 -28.20
N LEU A 39 -6.57 1.63 -28.63
CA LEU A 39 -5.90 1.35 -29.90
C LEU A 39 -6.74 1.77 -31.10
N SER A 40 -8.07 1.66 -31.06
CA SER A 40 -8.95 2.17 -32.12
C SER A 40 -8.93 3.70 -32.22
N LEU A 41 -8.95 4.40 -31.09
CA LEU A 41 -8.80 5.87 -31.06
C LEU A 41 -7.43 6.30 -31.59
N TYR A 42 -6.38 5.57 -31.19
CA TYR A 42 -5.03 5.81 -31.68
C TYR A 42 -4.91 5.54 -33.19
N ALA A 43 -5.49 4.46 -33.70
CA ALA A 43 -5.53 4.14 -35.12
C ALA A 43 -6.27 5.23 -35.89
N ALA A 44 -7.40 5.75 -35.39
CA ALA A 44 -8.10 6.88 -36.00
C ALA A 44 -7.23 8.14 -36.07
N LEU A 45 -6.48 8.45 -35.01
CA LEU A 45 -5.52 9.56 -34.99
C LEU A 45 -4.44 9.39 -36.07
N VAL A 46 -3.82 8.20 -36.15
CA VAL A 46 -2.79 7.88 -37.15
C VAL A 46 -3.35 7.93 -38.58
N LEU A 47 -4.53 7.38 -38.82
CA LEU A 47 -5.19 7.41 -40.14
C LEU A 47 -5.55 8.83 -40.55
N THR A 48 -6.02 9.66 -39.61
CA THR A 48 -6.28 11.08 -39.86
C THR A 48 -4.98 11.82 -40.18
N GLY A 49 -3.91 11.56 -39.42
CA GLY A 49 -2.59 12.10 -39.68
C GLY A 49 -2.05 11.73 -41.07
N PHE A 50 -2.18 10.45 -41.44
CA PHE A 50 -1.83 9.97 -42.77
C PHE A 50 -2.66 10.66 -43.88
N ALA A 51 -3.98 10.76 -43.70
CA ALA A 51 -4.83 11.42 -44.67
C ALA A 51 -4.47 12.89 -44.87
N LEU A 52 -4.15 13.62 -43.79
CA LEU A 52 -3.69 14.99 -43.85
C LEU A 52 -2.31 15.11 -44.52
N ALA A 53 -1.37 14.22 -44.19
CA ALA A 53 -0.04 14.18 -44.79
C ALA A 53 -0.08 13.89 -46.30
N PHE A 54 -0.96 12.99 -46.74
CA PHE A 54 -0.99 12.49 -48.11
C PHE A 54 -1.93 13.28 -49.03
N PHE A 55 -3.15 13.60 -48.57
CA PHE A 55 -4.18 14.18 -49.44
C PHE A 55 -4.31 15.71 -49.35
N SER A 56 -3.74 16.34 -48.33
CA SER A 56 -3.85 17.79 -48.19
C SER A 56 -3.04 18.54 -49.25
N ARG A 57 -3.60 19.65 -49.73
CA ARG A 57 -2.90 20.60 -50.62
C ARG A 57 -2.12 21.67 -49.84
N TYR A 58 -2.33 21.76 -48.53
CA TYR A 58 -1.69 22.75 -47.67
C TYR A 58 -0.51 22.12 -46.93
N THR A 59 0.69 22.63 -47.16
CA THR A 59 1.92 22.12 -46.55
C THR A 59 1.85 22.10 -45.02
N ALA A 60 1.30 23.13 -44.38
CA ALA A 60 1.13 23.14 -42.92
C ALA A 60 0.25 21.97 -42.42
N ALA A 61 -0.82 21.63 -43.14
CA ALA A 61 -1.68 20.50 -42.80
C ALA A 61 -0.99 19.16 -43.07
N GLN A 62 -0.13 19.08 -44.09
CA GLN A 62 0.67 17.88 -44.34
C GLN A 62 1.66 17.63 -43.18
N ILE A 63 2.40 18.67 -42.77
CA ILE A 63 3.35 18.61 -41.65
C ILE A 63 2.64 18.27 -40.33
N PHE A 64 1.49 18.90 -40.08
CA PHE A 64 0.66 18.57 -38.92
C PHE A 64 0.23 17.10 -38.95
N GLY A 65 -0.18 16.59 -40.12
CA GLY A 65 -0.52 15.19 -40.33
C GLY A 65 0.61 14.23 -39.98
N LEU A 66 1.85 14.54 -40.39
CA LEU A 66 3.04 13.77 -40.00
C LEU A 66 3.23 13.78 -38.47
N GLY A 67 3.00 14.92 -37.82
CA GLY A 67 3.03 15.05 -36.36
C GLY A 67 1.95 14.28 -35.62
N MET A 68 0.80 14.00 -36.25
CA MET A 68 -0.26 13.17 -35.69
C MET A 68 0.03 11.67 -35.76
N ILE A 69 0.90 11.22 -36.67
CA ILE A 69 1.23 9.79 -36.82
C ILE A 69 2.03 9.29 -35.61
N PHE A 70 2.99 10.07 -35.13
CA PHE A 70 3.71 9.82 -33.87
C PHE A 70 4.36 11.11 -33.32
N PRO A 71 4.67 11.19 -32.01
CA PRO A 71 5.28 12.37 -31.40
C PRO A 71 6.62 12.75 -32.06
N GLY A 72 6.69 13.97 -32.62
CA GLY A 72 7.86 14.47 -33.34
C GLY A 72 7.87 14.20 -34.85
N GLY A 73 6.91 13.45 -35.40
CA GLY A 73 6.87 13.12 -36.83
C GLY A 73 6.77 14.35 -37.75
N GLY A 74 6.18 15.45 -37.29
CA GLY A 74 6.09 16.70 -38.05
C GLY A 74 7.46 17.32 -38.35
N PHE A 75 8.43 17.18 -37.45
CA PHE A 75 9.79 17.69 -37.68
C PHE A 75 10.55 16.88 -38.74
N LEU A 76 10.08 15.68 -39.11
CA LEU A 76 10.66 14.93 -40.23
C LEU A 76 10.32 15.51 -41.60
N ALA A 77 9.41 16.50 -41.67
CA ALA A 77 9.07 17.18 -42.91
C ALA A 77 10.28 17.82 -43.62
N HIS A 78 11.25 18.28 -42.84
CA HIS A 78 12.45 19.01 -43.31
C HIS A 78 13.74 18.38 -42.76
N ALA A 79 13.69 17.11 -42.33
CA ALA A 79 14.82 16.41 -41.77
C ALA A 79 15.75 15.86 -42.87
N ASP A 80 17.04 16.12 -42.73
CA ASP A 80 18.11 15.56 -43.55
C ASP A 80 19.42 15.49 -42.75
N PHE A 81 20.45 14.86 -43.31
CA PHE A 81 21.79 14.76 -42.71
C PHE A 81 22.87 15.53 -43.47
N SER A 82 22.48 16.29 -44.51
CA SER A 82 23.39 17.02 -45.38
C SER A 82 23.42 18.51 -45.09
N SER A 83 22.42 19.05 -44.39
CA SER A 83 22.26 20.46 -44.04
C SER A 83 22.17 20.64 -42.52
N LEU A 84 22.64 21.79 -42.04
CA LEU A 84 22.50 22.15 -40.62
C LEU A 84 21.02 22.22 -40.20
N GLN A 85 20.16 22.76 -41.08
CA GLN A 85 18.72 22.87 -40.82
C GLN A 85 18.06 21.48 -40.71
N GLY A 86 18.40 20.55 -41.60
CA GLY A 86 17.92 19.18 -41.56
C GLY A 86 18.36 18.43 -40.30
N ILE A 87 19.62 18.60 -39.88
CA ILE A 87 20.15 18.03 -38.65
C ILE A 87 19.40 18.58 -37.42
N LEU A 88 19.09 19.89 -37.40
CA LEU A 88 18.32 20.49 -36.32
C LEU A 88 16.88 19.92 -36.26
N HIS A 89 16.25 19.67 -37.41
CA HIS A 89 14.93 19.03 -37.48
C HIS A 89 14.95 17.57 -36.99
N CYS A 90 16.00 16.80 -37.34
CA CYS A 90 16.24 15.49 -36.73
C CYS A 90 16.34 15.59 -35.20
N GLY A 91 17.08 16.59 -34.70
CA GLY A 91 17.21 16.87 -33.27
C GLY A 91 15.86 17.21 -32.61
N LEU A 92 15.03 18.03 -33.25
CA LEU A 92 13.69 18.39 -32.76
C LEU A 92 12.74 17.19 -32.75
N ALA A 93 12.81 16.29 -33.73
CA ALA A 93 12.05 15.04 -33.75
C ALA A 93 12.41 14.15 -32.55
N VAL A 94 13.71 13.96 -32.29
CA VAL A 94 14.21 13.18 -31.13
C VAL A 94 13.84 13.85 -29.81
N PHE A 95 14.01 15.17 -29.70
CA PHE A 95 13.63 15.93 -28.51
C PHE A 95 12.12 15.84 -28.23
N SER A 96 11.29 15.89 -29.28
CA SER A 96 9.84 15.71 -29.17
C SER A 96 9.47 14.31 -28.67
N LEU A 97 10.14 13.28 -29.16
CA LEU A 97 9.92 11.92 -28.66
C LEU A 97 10.34 11.79 -27.19
N ALA A 98 11.52 12.33 -26.83
CA ALA A 98 12.00 12.33 -25.44
C ALA A 98 11.08 13.13 -24.50
N GLY A 99 10.60 14.30 -24.95
CA GLY A 99 9.64 15.11 -24.23
C GLY A 99 8.28 14.42 -24.06
N PHE A 100 7.83 13.67 -25.07
CA PHE A 100 6.63 12.84 -24.94
C PHE A 100 6.83 11.72 -23.91
N VAL A 101 7.96 11.02 -23.93
CA VAL A 101 8.29 10.02 -22.89
C VAL A 101 8.33 10.66 -21.50
N PHE A 102 8.88 11.87 -21.36
CA PHE A 102 8.85 12.62 -20.11
C PHE A 102 7.43 13.01 -19.68
N SER A 103 6.56 13.38 -20.63
CA SER A 103 5.14 13.66 -20.33
C SER A 103 4.38 12.43 -19.84
N LEU A 104 4.73 11.22 -20.31
CA LEU A 104 4.21 9.95 -19.78
C LEU A 104 4.68 9.71 -18.33
N PHE A 105 5.92 10.09 -18.02
CA PHE A 105 6.43 10.07 -16.65
C PHE A 105 5.64 11.03 -15.74
N ILE A 106 5.34 12.25 -16.18
CA ILE A 106 4.50 13.20 -15.43
C ILE A 106 3.09 12.63 -15.21
N TRP A 107 2.47 12.09 -16.26
CA TRP A 107 1.15 11.45 -16.15
C TRP A 107 1.13 10.33 -15.11
N PHE A 108 2.18 9.51 -15.08
CA PHE A 108 2.32 8.49 -14.06
C PHE A 108 2.57 9.08 -12.66
N ALA A 109 3.52 10.00 -12.54
CA ALA A 109 3.98 10.52 -11.25
C ALA A 109 2.96 11.42 -10.54
N THR A 110 2.00 12.00 -11.25
CA THR A 110 1.04 12.94 -10.64
C THR A 110 -0.42 12.67 -11.01
N GLY A 111 -0.71 11.69 -11.88
CA GLY A 111 -2.05 11.47 -12.42
C GLY A 111 -2.50 12.52 -13.46
N ASN A 112 -1.59 13.36 -13.98
CA ASN A 112 -1.92 14.40 -14.96
C ASN A 112 -2.20 13.80 -16.35
N VAL A 113 -3.47 13.53 -16.65
CA VAL A 113 -3.89 12.85 -17.88
C VAL A 113 -3.76 13.74 -19.13
N LEU A 114 -3.60 15.05 -18.96
CA LEU A 114 -3.45 16.00 -20.06
C LEU A 114 -2.00 16.13 -20.56
N ALA A 115 -1.00 15.81 -19.73
CA ALA A 115 0.41 16.00 -20.09
C ALA A 115 0.79 15.34 -21.43
N PRO A 116 0.50 14.04 -21.66
CA PRO A 116 0.84 13.38 -22.93
C PRO A 116 0.11 13.93 -24.16
N PRO A 117 -1.23 14.05 -24.19
CA PRO A 117 -1.92 14.54 -25.39
C PRO A 117 -1.61 16.01 -25.69
N VAL A 118 -1.46 16.86 -24.66
CA VAL A 118 -1.13 18.28 -24.87
C VAL A 118 0.28 18.43 -25.42
N PHE A 119 1.26 17.70 -24.86
CA PHE A 119 2.64 17.78 -25.35
C PHE A 119 2.74 17.27 -26.80
N TRP A 120 2.09 16.15 -27.11
CA TRP A 120 2.07 15.63 -28.47
C TRP A 120 1.43 16.63 -29.44
N LEU A 121 0.23 17.14 -29.13
CA LEU A 121 -0.44 18.13 -29.97
C LEU A 121 0.42 19.39 -30.16
N PHE A 122 1.05 19.86 -29.09
CA PHE A 122 1.98 20.99 -29.13
C PHE A 122 3.11 20.75 -30.14
N THR A 123 3.77 19.58 -30.10
CA THR A 123 4.87 19.29 -31.04
C THR A 123 4.40 19.21 -32.50
N ALA A 124 3.19 18.66 -32.76
CA ALA A 124 2.62 18.62 -34.10
C ALA A 124 2.28 20.02 -34.64
N LEU A 125 1.71 20.88 -33.80
CA LEU A 125 1.42 22.28 -34.14
C LEU A 125 2.70 23.11 -34.32
N ALA A 126 3.68 22.91 -33.45
CA ALA A 126 4.96 23.62 -33.52
C ALA A 126 5.67 23.34 -34.85
N ALA A 127 5.77 22.06 -35.26
CA ALA A 127 6.34 21.69 -36.55
C ALA A 127 5.59 22.34 -37.73
N ALA A 128 4.25 22.28 -37.73
CA ALA A 128 3.42 22.88 -38.77
C ALA A 128 3.56 24.42 -38.82
N GLY A 129 3.84 25.06 -37.68
CA GLY A 129 3.99 26.50 -37.54
C GLY A 129 5.33 27.07 -38.05
N MET A 130 6.36 26.25 -38.26
CA MET A 130 7.69 26.74 -38.65
C MET A 130 7.76 27.31 -40.08
N ARG A 131 6.82 26.93 -40.96
CA ARG A 131 6.68 27.46 -42.34
C ARG A 131 7.96 27.46 -43.18
N HIS A 132 8.81 26.44 -43.03
CA HIS A 132 10.08 26.29 -43.78
C HIS A 132 9.92 25.81 -45.24
N GLY A 133 8.78 26.10 -45.89
CA GLY A 133 8.50 25.70 -47.26
C GLY A 133 8.01 24.25 -47.41
N HIS A 134 8.08 23.73 -48.63
CA HIS A 134 7.58 22.40 -48.99
C HIS A 134 8.29 21.28 -48.21
N LEU A 135 7.57 20.18 -47.94
CA LEU A 135 8.15 18.99 -47.31
C LEU A 135 9.10 18.26 -48.28
N HIS A 136 10.08 17.56 -47.74
CA HIS A 136 10.93 16.67 -48.52
C HIS A 136 10.14 15.45 -49.01
N ASP A 137 10.45 14.95 -50.21
CA ASP A 137 9.79 13.76 -50.80
C ASP A 137 9.90 12.52 -49.89
N SER A 138 10.98 12.42 -49.11
CA SER A 138 11.21 11.34 -48.16
C SER A 138 10.46 11.48 -46.83
N ALA A 139 9.83 12.61 -46.55
CA ALA A 139 9.27 12.91 -45.22
C ALA A 139 8.17 11.93 -44.80
N LEU A 140 7.20 11.67 -45.68
CA LEU A 140 6.12 10.72 -45.40
C LEU A 140 6.63 9.28 -45.30
N PRO A 141 7.42 8.74 -46.27
CA PRO A 141 8.04 7.43 -46.12
C PRO A 141 8.85 7.29 -44.83
N ALA A 142 9.72 8.26 -44.50
CA ALA A 142 10.53 8.24 -43.28
C ALA A 142 9.66 8.19 -42.02
N THR A 143 8.61 9.01 -41.96
CA THR A 143 7.66 9.03 -40.84
C THR A 143 6.97 7.67 -40.67
N LEU A 144 6.52 7.07 -41.78
CA LEU A 144 5.88 5.74 -41.76
C LEU A 144 6.86 4.64 -41.36
N TYR A 145 8.10 4.68 -41.81
CA TYR A 145 9.13 3.71 -41.38
C TYR A 145 9.43 3.82 -39.89
N CYS A 146 9.62 5.05 -39.36
CA CYS A 146 9.81 5.26 -37.93
C CYS A 146 8.61 4.76 -37.11
N ALA A 147 7.39 5.06 -37.55
CA ALA A 147 6.17 4.60 -36.91
C ALA A 147 6.05 3.06 -36.95
N ALA A 148 6.32 2.44 -38.10
CA ALA A 148 6.28 0.99 -38.27
C ALA A 148 7.31 0.28 -37.37
N ILE A 149 8.52 0.81 -37.25
CA ILE A 149 9.54 0.27 -36.34
C ILE A 149 9.07 0.39 -34.88
N LEU A 150 8.62 1.58 -34.46
CA LEU A 150 8.20 1.84 -33.10
C LEU A 150 7.03 0.92 -32.69
N TYR A 151 5.95 0.93 -33.45
CA TYR A 151 4.74 0.14 -33.14
C TYR A 151 4.95 -1.35 -33.38
N GLY A 152 5.68 -1.72 -34.44
CA GLY A 152 6.04 -3.11 -34.75
C GLY A 152 6.88 -3.74 -33.64
N SER A 153 7.89 -3.03 -33.13
CA SER A 153 8.69 -3.50 -32.00
C SER A 153 7.86 -3.65 -30.72
N GLY A 154 6.90 -2.74 -30.48
CA GLY A 154 6.01 -2.80 -29.32
C GLY A 154 5.07 -4.02 -29.38
N LEU A 155 4.49 -4.27 -30.55
CA LEU A 155 3.65 -5.45 -30.78
C LEU A 155 4.44 -6.75 -30.65
N LEU A 156 5.62 -6.83 -31.27
CA LEU A 156 6.50 -7.99 -31.15
C LEU A 156 6.87 -8.25 -29.70
N TYR A 157 7.24 -7.21 -28.95
CA TYR A 157 7.55 -7.31 -27.53
C TYR A 157 6.34 -7.82 -26.71
N ALA A 158 5.14 -7.31 -26.99
CA ALA A 158 3.90 -7.76 -26.34
C ALA A 158 3.61 -9.26 -26.61
N VAL A 159 3.79 -9.71 -27.86
CA VAL A 159 3.63 -11.14 -28.24
C VAL A 159 4.66 -12.01 -27.52
N ILE A 160 5.92 -11.58 -27.44
CA ILE A 160 6.98 -12.30 -26.70
C ILE A 160 6.61 -12.42 -25.22
N LEU A 161 6.18 -11.32 -24.59
CA LEU A 161 5.76 -11.32 -23.19
C LEU A 161 4.54 -12.23 -22.95
N TRP A 162 3.60 -12.27 -23.89
CA TRP A 162 2.43 -13.14 -23.84
C TRP A 162 2.83 -14.62 -23.90
N LEU A 163 3.64 -15.01 -24.89
CA LEU A 163 4.13 -16.39 -25.04
C LEU A 163 4.94 -16.84 -23.82
N TYR A 164 5.82 -15.96 -23.33
CA TYR A 164 6.55 -16.21 -22.09
C TYR A 164 5.59 -16.37 -20.89
N GLY A 165 4.59 -15.50 -20.80
CA GLY A 165 3.56 -15.53 -19.75
C GLY A 165 2.78 -16.85 -19.71
N LEU A 166 2.38 -17.38 -20.87
CA LEU A 166 1.70 -18.67 -20.96
C LEU A 166 2.57 -19.82 -20.43
N ARG A 167 3.85 -19.85 -20.81
CA ARG A 167 4.81 -20.84 -20.30
C ARG A 167 5.03 -20.69 -18.80
N ALA A 168 5.16 -19.46 -18.31
CA ALA A 168 5.31 -19.17 -16.89
C ALA A 168 4.07 -19.64 -16.10
N ARG A 169 2.85 -19.38 -16.58
CA ARG A 169 1.61 -19.84 -15.94
C ARG A 169 1.57 -21.35 -15.78
N ARG A 170 1.90 -22.10 -16.84
CA ARG A 170 1.94 -23.57 -16.80
C ARG A 170 2.94 -24.07 -15.76
N ARG A 171 4.13 -23.47 -15.70
CA ARG A 171 5.14 -23.80 -14.69
C ARG A 171 4.66 -23.50 -13.27
N GLN A 172 3.98 -22.36 -13.07
CA GLN A 172 3.44 -22.00 -11.76
C GLN A 172 2.30 -22.92 -11.33
N ASN A 173 1.37 -23.28 -12.22
CA ASN A 173 0.33 -24.26 -11.90
C ASN A 173 0.91 -25.65 -11.62
N ALA A 174 1.96 -26.07 -12.35
CA ALA A 174 2.65 -27.32 -12.05
C ALA A 174 3.31 -27.28 -10.66
N TYR A 175 3.99 -26.20 -10.32
CA TYR A 175 4.57 -26.00 -8.97
C TYR A 175 3.50 -26.06 -7.88
N LEU A 176 2.41 -25.31 -8.03
CA LEU A 176 1.32 -25.29 -7.05
C LEU A 176 0.63 -26.65 -6.93
N GLY A 177 0.44 -27.37 -8.05
CA GLY A 177 -0.14 -28.71 -8.06
C GLY A 177 0.72 -29.80 -7.43
N MET A 178 2.03 -29.56 -7.26
CA MET A 178 2.96 -30.48 -6.57
C MET A 178 3.03 -30.23 -5.05
N LEU A 179 2.47 -29.13 -4.54
CA LEU A 179 2.52 -28.82 -3.11
C LEU A 179 1.55 -29.72 -2.33
N THR A 180 2.08 -30.37 -1.29
CA THR A 180 1.30 -31.17 -0.35
C THR A 180 0.92 -30.34 0.88
N THR A 181 -0.13 -30.75 1.60
CA THR A 181 -0.51 -30.13 2.88
C THR A 181 0.67 -30.08 3.85
N ALA A 182 1.43 -31.16 3.97
CA ALA A 182 2.62 -31.20 4.84
C ALA A 182 3.71 -30.21 4.42
N ALA A 183 3.86 -29.90 3.12
CA ALA A 183 4.79 -28.87 2.66
C ALA A 183 4.29 -27.46 3.03
N LEU A 184 2.99 -27.21 2.88
CA LEU A 184 2.38 -25.94 3.27
C LEU A 184 2.46 -25.71 4.78
N ASP A 185 2.20 -26.74 5.58
CA ASP A 185 2.29 -26.67 7.04
C ASP A 185 3.70 -26.30 7.49
N ARG A 186 4.74 -26.80 6.81
CA ARG A 186 6.13 -26.40 7.06
C ARG A 186 6.43 -24.98 6.63
N ILE A 187 5.96 -24.55 5.46
CA ILE A 187 6.18 -23.19 4.95
C ILE A 187 5.49 -22.16 5.84
N PHE A 188 4.26 -22.44 6.27
CA PHE A 188 3.43 -21.56 7.08
C PHE A 188 3.44 -21.94 8.56
N ALA A 189 4.52 -22.61 9.00
CA ALA A 189 4.77 -22.92 10.40
C ALA A 189 5.19 -21.64 11.14
N ALA A 190 4.28 -21.12 11.96
CA ALA A 190 4.58 -20.04 12.88
C ALA A 190 4.90 -20.62 14.27
N PRO A 191 5.88 -20.06 15.00
CA PRO A 191 6.12 -20.41 16.39
C PRO A 191 4.87 -20.20 17.26
N SER A 192 4.69 -21.05 18.27
CA SER A 192 3.69 -20.78 19.31
C SER A 192 4.03 -19.47 20.01
N SER A 193 3.01 -18.64 20.25
CA SER A 193 3.17 -17.42 21.04
C SER A 193 2.79 -17.70 22.50
N PRO A 194 3.46 -17.04 23.48
CA PRO A 194 3.00 -17.03 24.86
C PRO A 194 1.56 -16.54 24.97
N ALA A 195 0.85 -16.93 26.04
CA ALA A 195 -0.51 -16.46 26.29
C ALA A 195 -0.57 -14.93 26.51
N CYS A 196 0.35 -14.39 27.31
CA CYS A 196 0.48 -12.96 27.60
C CYS A 196 1.82 -12.42 27.05
N PRO A 197 1.97 -12.23 25.73
CA PRO A 197 3.24 -11.77 25.17
C PRO A 197 3.52 -10.30 25.53
N ALA A 198 4.78 -9.95 25.73
CA ALA A 198 5.21 -8.57 25.94
C ALA A 198 6.37 -8.21 25.00
N LEU A 199 6.49 -6.92 24.67
CA LEU A 199 7.65 -6.39 23.98
C LEU A 199 8.89 -6.49 24.89
N ASP A 200 10.04 -6.79 24.28
CA ASP A 200 11.33 -6.61 24.94
C ASP A 200 11.71 -5.11 24.96
N ALA A 201 12.83 -4.78 25.62
CA ALA A 201 13.28 -3.39 25.73
C ALA A 201 13.49 -2.72 24.37
N ARG A 202 13.99 -3.48 23.37
CA ARG A 202 14.20 -2.99 22.01
C ARG A 202 12.87 -2.70 21.32
N GLY A 203 11.90 -3.61 21.43
CA GLY A 203 10.56 -3.45 20.91
C GLY A 203 9.83 -2.26 21.53
N ALA A 204 10.01 -2.03 22.83
CA ALA A 204 9.47 -0.85 23.52
C ALA A 204 10.06 0.46 22.96
N GLU A 205 11.37 0.53 22.70
CA GLU A 205 12.00 1.70 22.06
C GLU A 205 11.61 1.86 20.57
N GLN A 206 11.39 0.77 19.85
CA GLN A 206 10.83 0.82 18.49
C GLN A 206 9.40 1.36 18.48
N MET A 207 8.56 0.93 19.42
CA MET A 207 7.21 1.47 19.60
C MET A 207 7.27 2.96 19.96
N ARG A 208 8.22 3.34 20.81
CA ARG A 208 8.42 4.73 21.21
C ARG A 208 8.71 5.64 20.02
N PHE A 209 9.52 5.21 19.05
CA PHE A 209 9.79 5.97 17.83
C PHE A 209 8.50 6.40 17.11
N LEU A 210 7.47 5.54 17.14
CA LEU A 210 6.15 5.81 16.59
C LEU A 210 5.31 6.69 17.53
N LEU A 211 5.32 6.41 18.83
CA LEU A 211 4.57 7.16 19.83
C LEU A 211 5.02 8.63 19.93
N ASP A 212 6.33 8.90 19.84
CA ASP A 212 6.89 10.26 19.86
C ASP A 212 6.32 11.12 18.70
N ARG A 213 5.89 10.48 17.60
CA ARG A 213 5.22 11.12 16.46
C ARG A 213 3.70 11.20 16.62
N ALA A 214 3.11 10.12 17.08
CA ALA A 214 1.67 9.97 17.21
C ALA A 214 1.08 10.86 18.33
N LEU A 215 1.81 11.03 19.44
CA LEU A 215 1.37 11.80 20.61
C LEU A 215 1.57 13.30 20.49
N GLN A 216 2.06 13.80 19.36
CA GLN A 216 2.13 15.25 19.14
C GLN A 216 0.73 15.86 19.00
N PRO A 217 0.54 17.15 19.29
CA PRO A 217 -0.67 17.87 18.90
C PRO A 217 -1.04 17.60 17.44
N VAL A 218 -2.34 17.58 17.09
CA VAL A 218 -2.80 17.19 15.76
C VAL A 218 -2.13 18.00 14.64
N HIS A 219 -1.90 19.30 14.86
CA HIS A 219 -1.25 20.19 13.89
C HIS A 219 0.29 20.07 13.82
N ASP A 220 0.93 19.32 14.71
CA ASP A 220 2.40 19.16 14.74
C ASP A 220 2.86 17.90 14.02
N PHE A 221 3.88 18.02 13.17
CA PHE A 221 4.40 16.92 12.35
C PHE A 221 5.92 16.73 12.53
N ASN A 222 6.43 17.00 13.73
CA ASN A 222 7.86 16.86 14.00
C ASN A 222 8.31 15.40 13.82
N GLY A 223 9.38 15.20 13.06
CA GLY A 223 9.90 13.86 12.77
C GLY A 223 9.15 13.08 11.70
N PHE A 224 8.06 13.61 11.11
CA PHE A 224 7.52 13.11 9.85
C PHE A 224 8.35 13.62 8.67
N GLU A 225 8.43 12.84 7.60
CA GLU A 225 9.13 13.23 6.36
C GLU A 225 8.14 13.89 5.39
N TRP A 226 8.52 15.03 4.80
CA TRP A 226 7.69 15.78 3.85
C TRP A 226 8.44 15.99 2.54
N LEU A 227 8.39 15.01 1.64
CA LEU A 227 9.03 15.09 0.32
C LEU A 227 8.05 15.56 -0.76
N ASP A 228 6.90 14.89 -0.84
CA ASP A 228 5.81 15.21 -1.75
C ASP A 228 4.47 14.74 -1.14
N GLN A 229 3.36 14.93 -1.86
CA GLN A 229 2.02 14.44 -1.48
C GLN A 229 1.33 13.65 -2.60
N PHE A 230 2.02 13.31 -3.68
CA PHE A 230 1.45 12.66 -4.86
C PHE A 230 1.83 11.18 -4.96
N GLN A 231 2.96 10.79 -4.38
CA GLN A 231 3.56 9.48 -4.52
C GLN A 231 3.78 8.82 -3.14
N THR A 232 4.44 7.67 -3.13
CA THR A 232 4.59 6.78 -1.96
C THR A 232 5.23 7.40 -0.71
N ALA A 233 5.93 8.53 -0.82
CA ALA A 233 6.54 9.23 0.33
C ALA A 233 5.57 10.21 1.02
N ALA A 234 4.33 10.34 0.52
CA ALA A 234 3.33 11.21 1.10
C ALA A 234 3.10 10.92 2.58
N VAL A 235 2.93 11.99 3.37
CA VAL A 235 2.82 11.91 4.84
C VAL A 235 1.65 11.03 5.29
N ARG A 236 0.55 10.99 4.51
CA ARG A 236 -0.62 10.14 4.78
C ARG A 236 -0.21 8.68 5.01
N TYR A 237 0.71 8.14 4.21
CA TYR A 237 1.16 6.76 4.35
C TYR A 237 1.96 6.54 5.63
N GLN A 238 2.77 7.52 6.05
CA GLN A 238 3.48 7.45 7.32
C GLN A 238 2.48 7.44 8.48
N ILE A 239 1.46 8.31 8.44
CA ILE A 239 0.38 8.37 9.45
C ILE A 239 -0.37 7.04 9.50
N ASN A 240 -0.84 6.54 8.36
CA ASN A 240 -1.65 5.32 8.28
C ASN A 240 -0.87 4.09 8.75
N PHE A 241 0.35 3.88 8.26
CA PHE A 241 1.15 2.72 8.67
C PHE A 241 1.62 2.81 10.12
N THR A 242 1.84 4.02 10.66
CA THR A 242 2.05 4.19 12.11
C THR A 242 0.81 3.78 12.88
N GLY A 243 -0.38 4.19 12.41
CA GLY A 243 -1.66 3.79 12.99
C GLY A 243 -1.85 2.27 12.98
N TYR A 244 -1.63 1.62 11.82
CA TYR A 244 -1.72 0.17 11.68
C TYR A 244 -0.75 -0.55 12.62
N ALA A 245 0.49 -0.07 12.72
CA ALA A 245 1.51 -0.64 13.59
C ALA A 245 1.12 -0.55 15.07
N LEU A 246 0.60 0.60 15.51
CA LEU A 246 0.13 0.78 16.88
C LEU A 246 -1.13 -0.05 17.15
N SER A 247 -2.09 -0.13 16.24
CA SER A 247 -3.27 -1.00 16.42
C SER A 247 -2.88 -2.48 16.51
N MET A 248 -1.90 -2.92 15.72
CA MET A 248 -1.39 -4.29 15.80
C MET A 248 -0.69 -4.57 17.13
N ALA A 249 0.13 -3.63 17.60
CA ALA A 249 0.80 -3.74 18.91
C ALA A 249 -0.21 -3.69 20.07
N GLN A 250 -1.25 -2.85 19.97
CA GLN A 250 -2.38 -2.78 20.89
C GLN A 250 -3.05 -4.15 21.01
N ALA A 251 -3.43 -4.75 19.88
CA ALA A 251 -4.11 -6.05 19.87
C ALA A 251 -3.21 -7.19 20.34
N THR A 252 -1.91 -7.14 20.04
CA THR A 252 -0.98 -8.26 20.31
C THR A 252 -0.39 -8.22 21.71
N TYR A 253 0.05 -7.06 22.17
CA TYR A 253 0.84 -6.92 23.40
C TYR A 253 0.11 -6.14 24.48
N LEU A 254 -0.79 -5.24 24.12
CA LEU A 254 -1.35 -4.24 25.03
C LEU A 254 -2.89 -4.26 25.12
N PRO A 255 -3.61 -5.40 24.99
CA PRO A 255 -5.08 -5.39 24.94
C PRO A 255 -5.73 -4.80 26.20
N ALA A 256 -5.03 -4.81 27.35
CA ALA A 256 -5.48 -4.22 28.62
C ALA A 256 -4.76 -2.90 28.96
N PHE A 257 -4.37 -2.11 27.95
CA PHE A 257 -3.83 -0.76 28.15
C PHE A 257 -4.54 0.26 27.26
N SER A 258 -5.05 1.33 27.86
CA SER A 258 -5.62 2.44 27.11
C SER A 258 -4.67 3.63 27.04
N GLY A 259 -4.64 4.44 28.10
CA GLY A 259 -3.70 5.56 28.33
C GLY A 259 -3.26 6.30 27.07
N TYR A 260 -1.94 6.52 26.96
CA TYR A 260 -1.36 7.19 25.82
C TYR A 260 -1.49 6.39 24.51
N MET A 261 -1.71 5.08 24.56
CA MET A 261 -1.78 4.24 23.35
C MET A 261 -3.08 4.48 22.57
N HIS A 262 -4.20 4.64 23.26
CA HIS A 262 -5.46 5.08 22.65
C HIS A 262 -5.33 6.50 22.09
N GLN A 263 -4.79 7.42 22.89
CA GLN A 263 -4.59 8.81 22.49
C GLN A 263 -3.70 8.94 21.24
N ALA A 264 -2.62 8.16 21.16
CA ALA A 264 -1.72 8.14 20.01
C ALA A 264 -2.44 7.73 18.72
N GLN A 265 -3.24 6.65 18.77
CA GLN A 265 -3.99 6.17 17.61
C GLN A 265 -5.08 7.14 17.17
N GLN A 266 -5.82 7.72 18.13
CA GLN A 266 -6.83 8.74 17.87
C GLN A 266 -6.20 9.97 17.18
N ARG A 267 -5.10 10.51 17.72
CA ARG A 267 -4.39 11.66 17.15
C ARG A 267 -3.88 11.40 15.74
N LEU A 268 -3.43 10.18 15.43
CA LEU A 268 -3.03 9.83 14.05
C LEU A 268 -4.23 9.85 13.09
N ILE A 269 -5.42 9.40 13.51
CA ILE A 269 -6.62 9.47 12.67
C ILE A 269 -7.01 10.95 12.49
N GLU A 270 -7.01 11.74 13.57
CA GLU A 270 -7.30 13.18 13.52
C GLU A 270 -6.28 13.94 12.65
N LYS A 271 -5.02 13.53 12.59
CA LYS A 271 -4.02 14.13 11.68
C LYS A 271 -4.42 14.03 10.21
N LEU A 272 -5.21 13.02 9.82
CA LEU A 272 -5.71 12.92 8.45
C LEU A 272 -6.71 14.03 8.10
N THR A 273 -7.32 14.70 9.09
CA THR A 273 -8.26 15.79 8.86
C THR A 273 -7.58 17.14 8.60
N ASP A 274 -6.27 17.25 8.88
CA ASP A 274 -5.47 18.45 8.62
C ASP A 274 -5.35 18.71 7.12
N HIS A 275 -5.70 19.92 6.68
CA HIS A 275 -5.70 20.33 5.28
C HIS A 275 -4.39 20.02 4.54
N ARG A 276 -3.23 20.07 5.23
CA ARG A 276 -1.93 19.77 4.60
C ARG A 276 -1.84 18.32 4.10
N VAL A 277 -2.59 17.40 4.71
CA VAL A 277 -2.56 15.97 4.39
C VAL A 277 -3.42 15.64 3.17
N TRP A 278 -4.50 16.37 2.91
CA TRP A 278 -5.47 16.03 1.87
C TRP A 278 -5.64 17.06 0.74
N LYS A 279 -5.13 18.30 0.90
CA LYS A 279 -5.23 19.36 -0.13
C LYS A 279 -4.62 19.01 -1.49
N TYR A 280 -3.73 18.01 -1.54
CA TYR A 280 -3.14 17.54 -2.80
C TYR A 280 -4.22 17.09 -3.79
N TRP A 281 -5.35 16.59 -3.28
CA TRP A 281 -6.44 16.07 -4.09
C TRP A 281 -7.07 17.14 -4.98
N ALA A 282 -7.09 18.41 -4.57
CA ALA A 282 -7.58 19.51 -5.39
C ALA A 282 -6.87 19.57 -6.75
N LEU A 283 -5.54 19.40 -6.75
CA LEU A 283 -4.74 19.40 -7.97
C LEU A 283 -4.91 18.10 -8.76
N GLU A 284 -4.87 16.95 -8.08
CA GLU A 284 -5.05 15.66 -8.74
C GLU A 284 -6.41 15.56 -9.43
N ASN A 285 -7.48 15.94 -8.76
CA ASN A 285 -8.83 15.90 -9.32
C ASN A 285 -8.99 16.90 -10.48
N LEU A 286 -8.37 18.08 -10.38
CA LEU A 286 -8.41 19.09 -11.43
C LEU A 286 -7.76 18.61 -12.73
N TRP A 287 -6.53 18.11 -12.69
CA TRP A 287 -5.85 17.68 -13.93
C TRP A 287 -6.18 16.25 -14.34
N GLY A 288 -6.67 15.43 -13.41
CA GLY A 288 -6.84 13.99 -13.59
C GLY A 288 -8.27 13.59 -13.94
N ASN A 289 -9.25 14.26 -13.34
CA ASN A 289 -10.68 14.09 -13.63
C ASN A 289 -11.31 15.30 -14.31
N LEU A 290 -10.58 16.41 -14.47
CA LEU A 290 -11.09 17.68 -15.00
C LEU A 290 -12.23 18.25 -14.12
N GLN A 291 -12.12 18.07 -12.80
CA GLN A 291 -13.10 18.51 -11.82
C GLN A 291 -12.47 19.40 -10.75
N ASN A 292 -13.12 20.51 -10.43
CA ASN A 292 -12.65 21.45 -9.40
C ASN A 292 -13.16 21.12 -7.98
N ASN A 293 -13.73 19.92 -7.77
CA ASN A 293 -14.14 19.50 -6.44
C ASN A 293 -12.90 19.11 -5.62
N THR A 294 -12.72 19.76 -4.48
CA THR A 294 -11.56 19.57 -3.60
C THR A 294 -11.77 18.49 -2.54
N ASP A 295 -12.99 17.96 -2.41
CA ASP A 295 -13.34 16.89 -1.47
C ASP A 295 -12.58 15.59 -1.80
N PRO A 296 -11.66 15.12 -0.93
CA PRO A 296 -10.87 13.91 -1.14
C PRO A 296 -11.64 12.60 -0.93
N VAL A 297 -12.89 12.67 -0.44
CA VAL A 297 -13.76 11.50 -0.19
C VAL A 297 -14.81 11.32 -1.29
N ALA A 298 -15.17 12.40 -1.99
CA ALA A 298 -16.27 12.38 -2.97
C ALA A 298 -16.09 11.40 -4.14
N ARG A 299 -14.84 11.11 -4.53
CA ARG A 299 -14.51 10.32 -5.72
C ARG A 299 -13.10 9.74 -5.64
N GLU A 300 -12.91 8.51 -6.14
CA GLU A 300 -11.61 7.85 -6.26
C GLU A 300 -10.79 7.92 -4.96
N ASN A 301 -9.55 8.42 -5.02
CA ASN A 301 -8.65 8.70 -3.88
C ASN A 301 -8.66 7.63 -2.78
N ILE A 302 -8.64 6.35 -3.15
CA ILE A 302 -8.66 5.25 -2.18
C ILE A 302 -7.45 5.31 -1.21
N MET A 303 -6.39 6.01 -1.59
CA MET A 303 -5.22 6.28 -0.74
C MET A 303 -5.57 7.09 0.52
N PHE A 304 -6.59 7.94 0.44
CA PHE A 304 -7.09 8.71 1.57
C PHE A 304 -8.26 7.97 2.24
N THR A 305 -9.30 7.66 1.48
CA THR A 305 -10.54 7.07 2.00
C THR A 305 -10.35 5.65 2.51
N GLY A 306 -9.75 4.78 1.68
CA GLY A 306 -9.52 3.37 2.01
C GLY A 306 -8.54 3.20 3.16
N PHE A 307 -7.44 3.96 3.17
CA PHE A 307 -6.43 3.85 4.22
C PHE A 307 -6.92 4.45 5.55
N GLY A 308 -7.59 5.60 5.50
CA GLY A 308 -8.23 6.19 6.67
C GLY A 308 -9.27 5.26 7.29
N ALA A 309 -10.16 4.69 6.47
CA ALA A 309 -11.16 3.71 6.93
C ALA A 309 -10.50 2.47 7.53
N THR A 310 -9.44 1.94 6.91
CA THR A 310 -8.67 0.80 7.46
C THR A 310 -8.04 1.15 8.81
N GLN A 311 -7.52 2.37 8.97
CA GLN A 311 -6.92 2.80 10.24
C GLN A 311 -7.97 2.87 11.35
N MET A 312 -9.15 3.42 11.04
CA MET A 312 -10.26 3.50 11.98
C MET A 312 -10.76 2.12 12.42
N VAL A 313 -10.97 1.18 11.49
CA VAL A 313 -11.43 -0.17 11.87
C VAL A 313 -10.40 -0.92 12.71
N LEU A 314 -9.10 -0.76 12.42
CA LEU A 314 -8.04 -1.42 13.19
C LEU A 314 -7.94 -0.81 14.59
N TYR A 315 -8.04 0.51 14.70
CA TYR A 315 -8.12 1.20 15.98
C TYR A 315 -9.33 0.73 16.80
N HIS A 316 -10.52 0.72 16.22
CA HIS A 316 -11.73 0.25 16.89
C HIS A 316 -11.63 -1.23 17.32
N ALA A 317 -11.12 -2.10 16.45
CA ALA A 317 -10.96 -3.52 16.75
C ALA A 317 -9.93 -3.75 17.88
N ALA A 318 -8.80 -3.03 17.87
CA ALA A 318 -7.74 -3.22 18.85
C ALA A 318 -8.05 -2.59 20.22
N THR A 319 -8.82 -1.50 20.26
CA THR A 319 -9.11 -0.73 21.49
C THR A 319 -10.52 -0.94 22.03
N ARG A 320 -11.40 -1.58 21.24
CA ARG A 320 -12.86 -1.69 21.47
C ARG A 320 -13.59 -0.35 21.51
N ARG A 321 -12.94 0.74 21.08
CA ARG A 321 -13.57 2.05 20.97
C ARG A 321 -14.37 2.19 19.68
N ILE A 322 -15.20 3.22 19.63
CA ILE A 322 -16.13 3.48 18.51
C ILE A 322 -16.16 4.96 18.12
N ASP A 323 -15.14 5.74 18.50
CA ASP A 323 -15.09 7.20 18.37
C ASP A 323 -15.44 7.69 16.96
N PHE A 324 -14.99 6.98 15.93
CA PHE A 324 -15.16 7.38 14.54
C PHE A 324 -16.42 6.79 13.88
N THR A 325 -17.36 6.25 14.66
CA THR A 325 -18.66 5.77 14.17
C THR A 325 -19.78 6.77 14.37
N GLU A 326 -19.60 7.76 15.24
CA GLU A 326 -20.58 8.84 15.43
C GLU A 326 -20.57 9.79 14.23
N LYS A 327 -21.75 10.30 13.85
CA LYS A 327 -21.87 11.19 12.69
C LYS A 327 -21.01 12.43 12.82
N GLY A 328 -20.18 12.70 11.82
CA GLY A 328 -19.30 13.87 11.80
C GLY A 328 -18.05 13.75 12.69
N SER A 329 -17.79 12.59 13.28
CA SER A 329 -16.60 12.31 14.09
C SER A 329 -15.27 12.43 13.32
N PHE A 330 -15.31 12.43 11.99
CA PHE A 330 -14.17 12.66 11.11
C PHE A 330 -14.44 13.83 10.17
N ALA A 331 -14.13 15.05 10.63
CA ALA A 331 -14.40 16.29 9.88
C ALA A 331 -13.14 16.88 9.25
N LEU A 332 -13.09 16.92 7.91
CA LEU A 332 -11.99 17.56 7.18
C LEU A 332 -12.14 19.07 7.26
N THR A 333 -11.11 19.78 7.75
CA THR A 333 -11.20 21.22 8.03
C THR A 333 -10.39 22.04 7.04
N TYR A 334 -11.04 22.98 6.35
CA TYR A 334 -10.38 23.97 5.50
C TYR A 334 -9.71 25.08 6.33
N PRO A 335 -8.70 25.78 5.78
CA PRO A 335 -8.10 26.94 6.47
C PRO A 335 -9.09 28.08 6.76
N SER A 336 -10.20 28.17 6.03
CA SER A 336 -11.29 29.12 6.28
C SER A 336 -12.09 28.81 7.55
N GLY A 337 -11.99 27.59 8.07
CA GLY A 337 -12.84 27.06 9.14
C GLY A 337 -14.02 26.21 8.65
N ASP A 338 -14.29 26.18 7.34
CA ASP A 338 -15.32 25.30 6.78
C ASP A 338 -14.94 23.83 6.96
N THR A 339 -15.94 22.96 7.19
CA THR A 339 -15.70 21.54 7.44
C THR A 339 -16.51 20.64 6.51
N LEU A 340 -15.90 19.54 6.05
CA LEU A 340 -16.60 18.43 5.41
C LEU A 340 -16.77 17.30 6.43
N PRO A 341 -17.98 17.06 6.97
CA PRO A 341 -18.20 16.07 8.00
C PRO A 341 -18.32 14.66 7.39
N TYR A 342 -17.54 13.73 7.93
CA TYR A 342 -17.68 12.30 7.67
C TYR A 342 -17.62 11.52 8.98
N ASP A 343 -17.80 10.22 8.85
CA ASP A 343 -17.60 9.20 9.85
C ASP A 343 -17.17 7.93 9.11
N LEU A 344 -16.88 6.86 9.85
CA LEU A 344 -16.44 5.60 9.27
C LEU A 344 -17.49 5.03 8.28
N ASP A 345 -18.78 5.13 8.58
CA ASP A 345 -19.84 4.61 7.70
C ASP A 345 -19.94 5.41 6.40
N ALA A 346 -19.72 6.73 6.45
CA ALA A 346 -19.65 7.58 5.28
C ALA A 346 -18.46 7.23 4.39
N LEU A 347 -17.28 6.95 4.98
CA LEU A 347 -16.12 6.49 4.22
C LEU A 347 -16.38 5.12 3.56
N ILE A 348 -16.97 4.17 4.28
CA ILE A 348 -17.35 2.86 3.72
C ILE A 348 -18.36 2.99 2.59
N SER A 349 -19.34 3.87 2.74
CA SER A 349 -20.35 4.14 1.71
C SER A 349 -19.72 4.76 0.45
N ALA A 350 -18.76 5.67 0.61
CA ALA A 350 -18.00 6.23 -0.50
C ALA A 350 -17.19 5.15 -1.25
N LEU A 351 -16.53 4.25 -0.50
CA LEU A 351 -15.79 3.12 -1.08
C LEU A 351 -16.71 2.18 -1.89
N ASP A 352 -17.87 1.76 -1.34
CA ASP A 352 -18.79 0.88 -2.08
C ASP A 352 -19.32 1.54 -3.35
N LYS A 353 -19.70 2.83 -3.26
CA LYS A 353 -20.19 3.60 -4.40
C LYS A 353 -19.14 3.68 -5.52
N GLU A 354 -17.91 4.04 -5.20
CA GLU A 354 -16.84 4.18 -6.19
C GLU A 354 -16.43 2.83 -6.79
N ALA A 355 -16.37 1.77 -5.97
CA ALA A 355 -16.11 0.43 -6.46
C ALA A 355 -17.21 -0.03 -7.42
N ALA A 356 -18.49 0.16 -7.07
CA ALA A 356 -19.62 -0.19 -7.92
C ALA A 356 -19.67 0.60 -9.24
N ALA A 357 -19.20 1.85 -9.25
CA ALA A 357 -19.12 2.69 -10.45
C ALA A 357 -17.94 2.34 -11.38
N SER A 358 -16.97 1.55 -10.90
CA SER A 358 -15.80 1.16 -11.67
C SER A 358 -16.06 -0.12 -12.47
N PRO A 359 -15.78 -0.15 -13.79
CA PRO A 359 -15.84 -1.40 -14.56
C PRO A 359 -14.91 -2.50 -14.03
N PHE A 360 -13.89 -2.12 -13.26
CA PHE A 360 -12.97 -3.04 -12.61
C PHE A 360 -13.41 -3.46 -11.21
N HIS A 361 -14.51 -2.93 -10.66
CA HIS A 361 -14.93 -3.10 -9.26
C HIS A 361 -13.86 -2.74 -8.22
N LEU A 362 -12.85 -1.98 -8.64
CA LEU A 362 -11.74 -1.47 -7.85
C LEU A 362 -11.63 0.04 -8.09
N ILE A 363 -11.17 0.77 -7.08
CA ILE A 363 -11.14 2.22 -7.02
C ILE A 363 -9.73 2.72 -7.40
N ALA A 364 -9.66 3.83 -8.14
CA ALA A 364 -8.39 4.46 -8.47
C ALA A 364 -7.77 5.17 -7.26
N CYS A 365 -6.44 5.08 -7.15
CA CYS A 365 -5.64 5.77 -6.14
C CYS A 365 -5.51 7.22 -6.58
N GLU A 366 -4.56 7.56 -7.46
CA GLU A 366 -4.59 8.80 -8.24
C GLU A 366 -5.59 8.64 -9.40
N PRO A 367 -6.09 9.74 -10.00
CA PRO A 367 -6.96 9.65 -11.17
C PRO A 367 -6.32 8.75 -12.24
N ASN A 368 -7.16 7.89 -12.81
CA ASN A 368 -6.79 6.84 -13.76
C ASN A 368 -6.02 5.62 -13.19
N TRP A 369 -5.31 5.64 -12.07
CA TRP A 369 -4.46 4.50 -11.68
C TRP A 369 -5.08 3.62 -10.60
N ILE A 370 -5.39 2.36 -10.92
CA ILE A 370 -5.97 1.39 -9.98
C ILE A 370 -4.86 0.46 -9.48
N TYR A 371 -4.63 0.42 -8.17
CA TYR A 371 -3.61 -0.42 -7.53
C TYR A 371 -4.27 -1.55 -6.73
N PRO A 372 -3.87 -2.81 -6.94
CA PRO A 372 -4.33 -3.93 -6.13
C PRO A 372 -4.02 -3.76 -4.64
N LEU A 373 -2.87 -3.16 -4.31
CA LEU A 373 -2.48 -2.88 -2.92
C LEU A 373 -3.49 -1.96 -2.24
N CYS A 374 -3.74 -0.76 -2.79
CA CYS A 374 -4.67 0.21 -2.18
C CYS A 374 -6.06 -0.43 -1.99
N ASN A 375 -6.51 -1.20 -2.99
CA ASN A 375 -7.81 -1.84 -2.98
C ASN A 375 -7.90 -2.99 -1.97
N SER A 376 -6.80 -3.72 -1.74
CA SER A 376 -6.74 -4.75 -0.69
C SER A 376 -6.82 -4.12 0.70
N ILE A 377 -6.23 -2.94 0.89
CA ILE A 377 -6.34 -2.16 2.13
C ILE A 377 -7.80 -1.74 2.36
N GLY A 378 -8.43 -1.08 1.39
CA GLY A 378 -9.83 -0.66 1.50
C GLY A 378 -10.82 -1.83 1.66
N ALA A 379 -10.54 -2.98 1.04
CA ALA A 379 -11.32 -4.20 1.21
C ALA A 379 -11.30 -4.71 2.66
N ALA A 380 -10.18 -4.55 3.38
CA ALA A 380 -10.10 -4.90 4.80
C ALA A 380 -11.05 -4.02 5.64
N ALA A 381 -11.11 -2.71 5.37
CA ALA A 381 -12.06 -1.81 6.02
C ALA A 381 -13.51 -2.18 5.75
N LEU A 382 -13.86 -2.40 4.48
CA LEU A 382 -15.20 -2.80 4.06
C LEU A 382 -15.64 -4.10 4.73
N LYS A 383 -14.74 -5.08 4.80
CA LYS A 383 -15.01 -6.38 5.44
C LYS A 383 -15.21 -6.26 6.96
N ALA A 384 -14.41 -5.44 7.63
CA ALA A 384 -14.53 -5.22 9.08
C ALA A 384 -15.83 -4.48 9.44
N GLN A 385 -16.10 -3.36 8.77
CA GLN A 385 -17.20 -2.47 9.14
C GLN A 385 -18.56 -2.93 8.58
N ALA A 386 -18.58 -3.47 7.36
CA ALA A 386 -19.81 -3.84 6.66
C ALA A 386 -19.72 -5.27 6.09
N PRO A 387 -19.60 -6.31 6.93
CA PRO A 387 -19.38 -7.70 6.49
C PRO A 387 -20.47 -8.21 5.55
N ALA A 388 -21.75 -7.83 5.77
CA ALA A 388 -22.84 -8.21 4.89
C ALA A 388 -22.72 -7.58 3.48
N LEU A 389 -22.20 -6.35 3.39
CA LEU A 389 -21.92 -5.69 2.12
C LEU A 389 -20.71 -6.33 1.44
N TRP A 390 -19.64 -6.61 2.20
CA TRP A 390 -18.48 -7.36 1.70
C TRP A 390 -18.88 -8.69 1.07
N THR A 391 -19.72 -9.51 1.72
CA THR A 391 -20.19 -10.79 1.17
C THR A 391 -20.83 -10.63 -0.21
N LYS A 392 -21.55 -9.53 -0.46
CA LYS A 392 -22.17 -9.24 -1.77
C LYS A 392 -21.16 -8.77 -2.82
N ARG A 393 -20.01 -8.23 -2.40
CA ARG A 393 -18.97 -7.66 -3.29
C ARG A 393 -17.78 -8.58 -3.50
N GLU A 394 -17.57 -9.55 -2.63
CA GLU A 394 -16.38 -10.41 -2.61
C GLU A 394 -16.13 -11.09 -3.95
N GLU A 395 -17.17 -11.68 -4.55
CA GLU A 395 -17.04 -12.40 -5.82
C GLU A 395 -16.59 -11.48 -6.97
N ASN A 396 -17.15 -10.26 -7.05
CA ASN A 396 -16.75 -9.28 -8.05
C ASN A 396 -15.31 -8.82 -7.82
N PHE A 397 -14.95 -8.50 -6.57
CA PHE A 397 -13.59 -8.10 -6.21
C PHE A 397 -12.57 -9.19 -6.55
N ARG A 398 -12.85 -10.44 -6.16
CA ARG A 398 -12.06 -11.64 -6.47
C ARG A 398 -11.90 -11.82 -7.98
N THR A 399 -13.00 -11.79 -8.71
CA THR A 399 -13.02 -12.01 -10.17
C THR A 399 -12.18 -10.96 -10.88
N MET A 400 -12.32 -9.69 -10.50
CA MET A 400 -11.56 -8.60 -11.10
C MET A 400 -10.07 -8.69 -10.73
N LEU A 401 -9.74 -9.01 -9.48
CA LEU A 401 -8.35 -9.23 -9.07
C LEU A 401 -7.68 -10.34 -9.90
N GLU A 402 -8.33 -11.50 -10.03
CA GLU A 402 -7.84 -12.67 -10.79
C GLU A 402 -7.68 -12.39 -12.29
N ASN A 403 -8.71 -11.80 -12.90
CA ASN A 403 -8.77 -11.66 -14.35
C ASN A 403 -8.04 -10.41 -14.84
N GLU A 404 -8.18 -9.30 -14.13
CA GLU A 404 -7.70 -8.00 -14.56
C GLU A 404 -6.36 -7.62 -13.91
N PHE A 405 -6.06 -8.07 -12.69
CA PHE A 405 -4.88 -7.60 -11.96
C PHE A 405 -3.78 -8.64 -11.71
N ILE A 406 -4.03 -9.92 -11.96
CA ILE A 406 -2.99 -10.96 -11.98
C ILE A 406 -2.55 -11.22 -13.42
N ASP A 407 -1.28 -10.95 -13.73
CA ASP A 407 -0.67 -11.16 -15.04
C ASP A 407 -0.58 -12.65 -15.40
N LEU A 408 -0.24 -12.97 -16.66
CA LEU A 408 -0.09 -14.36 -17.08
C LEU A 408 1.00 -15.10 -16.30
N ARG A 409 2.02 -14.42 -15.77
CA ARG A 409 3.08 -15.01 -14.94
C ARG A 409 2.63 -15.29 -13.51
N GLY A 410 1.38 -14.95 -13.16
CA GLY A 410 0.83 -15.13 -11.82
C GLY A 410 1.28 -14.06 -10.83
N ARG A 411 1.66 -12.87 -11.30
CA ARG A 411 2.03 -11.73 -10.45
C ARG A 411 0.92 -10.70 -10.44
N LEU A 412 0.72 -10.02 -9.32
CA LEU A 412 -0.08 -8.80 -9.28
C LEU A 412 0.59 -7.73 -10.13
N VAL A 413 -0.15 -7.06 -11.00
CA VAL A 413 0.35 -5.84 -11.64
C VAL A 413 0.42 -4.72 -10.59
N PRO A 414 1.47 -3.87 -10.56
CA PRO A 414 1.56 -2.80 -9.58
C PRO A 414 0.36 -1.86 -9.62
N CYS A 415 -0.03 -1.45 -10.83
CA CYS A 415 -1.27 -0.75 -11.09
C CYS A 415 -1.72 -0.93 -12.55
N ARG A 416 -2.97 -0.55 -12.83
CA ARG A 416 -3.58 -0.56 -14.15
C ARG A 416 -4.29 0.77 -14.41
N SER A 417 -4.11 1.28 -15.62
CA SER A 417 -4.83 2.45 -16.11
C SER A 417 -6.31 2.13 -16.33
N ARG A 418 -7.18 2.89 -15.68
CA ARG A 418 -8.63 2.90 -15.85
C ARG A 418 -9.03 3.33 -17.26
N TYR A 419 -8.27 4.23 -17.90
CA TYR A 419 -8.63 4.74 -19.23
C TYR A 419 -8.18 3.84 -20.37
N THR A 420 -6.93 3.38 -20.32
CA THR A 420 -6.29 2.62 -21.42
C THR A 420 -6.30 1.12 -21.19
N GLY A 421 -6.44 0.68 -19.94
CA GLY A 421 -6.26 -0.71 -19.56
C GLY A 421 -4.79 -1.13 -19.46
N PHE A 422 -3.79 -0.31 -19.81
CA PHE A 422 -2.40 -0.72 -19.68
C PHE A 422 -1.97 -0.86 -18.21
N ALA A 423 -1.16 -1.89 -17.94
CA ALA A 423 -0.53 -2.11 -16.64
C ALA A 423 0.93 -1.66 -16.70
N LEU A 424 1.42 -1.14 -15.57
CA LEU A 424 2.83 -0.76 -15.47
C LEU A 424 3.75 -1.97 -15.33
N PRO A 425 5.02 -1.84 -15.77
CA PRO A 425 6.04 -2.84 -15.45
C PRO A 425 6.21 -2.97 -13.93
N ALA A 426 6.74 -4.11 -13.50
CA ALA A 426 6.93 -4.44 -12.08
C ALA A 426 8.05 -3.60 -11.42
N ILE A 427 7.78 -2.31 -11.19
CA ILE A 427 8.60 -1.38 -10.41
C ILE A 427 8.37 -1.66 -8.91
N GLY A 428 9.40 -1.52 -8.08
CA GLY A 428 9.31 -1.75 -6.63
C GLY A 428 9.69 -3.16 -6.17
N GLY A 429 10.10 -4.04 -7.08
CA GLY A 429 10.64 -5.37 -6.76
C GLY A 429 9.65 -6.27 -6.00
N VAL A 430 10.16 -7.12 -5.10
CA VAL A 430 9.33 -8.05 -4.31
C VAL A 430 8.30 -7.35 -3.42
N MET A 431 8.56 -6.10 -3.03
CA MET A 431 7.68 -5.34 -2.13
C MET A 431 6.27 -5.16 -2.72
N ALA A 432 6.18 -4.82 -4.00
CA ALA A 432 4.92 -4.60 -4.71
C ALA A 432 4.05 -5.88 -4.80
N GLN A 433 4.64 -7.06 -4.57
CA GLN A 433 3.93 -8.34 -4.52
C GLN A 433 3.65 -8.77 -3.07
N ALA A 434 4.59 -8.53 -2.16
CA ALA A 434 4.49 -8.97 -0.77
C ALA A 434 3.40 -8.21 -0.01
N LEU A 435 3.42 -6.87 -0.06
CA LEU A 435 2.55 -6.06 0.77
C LEU A 435 1.05 -6.28 0.52
N PRO A 436 0.57 -6.49 -0.73
CA PRO A 436 -0.80 -6.91 -0.97
C PRO A 436 -1.17 -8.22 -0.25
N CYS A 437 -0.25 -9.18 -0.13
CA CYS A 437 -0.53 -10.46 0.53
C CYS A 437 -0.90 -10.29 2.01
N PHE A 438 -0.32 -9.30 2.71
CA PHE A 438 -0.68 -8.97 4.09
C PHE A 438 -2.19 -8.63 4.19
N PHE A 439 -2.65 -7.66 3.41
CA PHE A 439 -4.05 -7.22 3.45
C PHE A 439 -5.01 -8.24 2.81
N LEU A 440 -4.60 -8.93 1.75
CA LEU A 440 -5.38 -9.99 1.13
C LEU A 440 -5.58 -11.17 2.07
N ASN A 441 -4.70 -11.43 3.05
CA ASN A 441 -4.94 -12.51 4.00
C ASN A 441 -6.22 -12.28 4.83
N ALA A 442 -6.58 -11.01 5.09
CA ALA A 442 -7.81 -10.66 5.78
C ALA A 442 -9.05 -10.83 4.89
N SER A 443 -8.98 -10.46 3.61
CA SER A 443 -10.12 -10.46 2.68
C SER A 443 -10.26 -11.74 1.85
N LEU A 444 -9.18 -12.18 1.21
CA LEU A 444 -9.07 -13.31 0.27
C LEU A 444 -7.84 -14.20 0.61
N PRO A 445 -7.87 -14.96 1.72
CA PRO A 445 -6.70 -15.69 2.23
C PRO A 445 -6.12 -16.72 1.26
N ASP A 446 -6.95 -17.35 0.45
CA ASP A 446 -6.53 -18.32 -0.55
C ASP A 446 -5.71 -17.66 -1.69
N ILE A 447 -6.09 -16.45 -2.10
CA ILE A 447 -5.34 -15.67 -3.08
C ILE A 447 -4.03 -15.17 -2.45
N ALA A 448 -4.07 -14.68 -1.20
CA ALA A 448 -2.87 -14.24 -0.49
C ALA A 448 -1.82 -15.36 -0.39
N GLN A 449 -2.23 -16.57 0.02
CA GLN A 449 -1.36 -17.72 0.12
C GLN A 449 -0.77 -18.11 -1.24
N ARG A 450 -1.60 -18.15 -2.31
CA ARG A 450 -1.13 -18.47 -3.67
C ARG A 450 -0.13 -17.44 -4.21
N GLN A 451 -0.41 -16.14 -4.01
CA GLN A 451 0.50 -15.07 -4.40
C GLN A 451 1.83 -15.17 -3.63
N TRP A 452 1.78 -15.45 -2.33
CA TRP A 452 2.97 -15.63 -1.51
C TRP A 452 3.83 -16.80 -1.96
N LEU A 453 3.25 -17.98 -2.22
CA LEU A 453 4.00 -19.15 -2.68
C LEU A 453 4.69 -18.90 -4.02
N ARG A 454 4.04 -18.17 -4.92
CA ARG A 454 4.66 -17.73 -6.17
C ARG A 454 5.78 -16.73 -5.90
N LEU A 455 5.57 -15.76 -5.02
CA LEU A 455 6.55 -14.73 -4.69
C LEU A 455 7.78 -15.31 -3.98
N ARG A 456 7.58 -16.30 -3.12
CA ARG A 456 8.63 -16.95 -2.32
C ARG A 456 9.76 -17.50 -3.20
N GLN A 457 9.46 -17.98 -4.40
CA GLN A 457 10.45 -18.42 -5.40
C GLN A 457 11.38 -17.28 -5.86
N ASP A 458 10.90 -16.02 -5.85
CA ASP A 458 11.71 -14.84 -6.18
C ASP A 458 12.39 -14.25 -4.93
N ILE A 459 11.89 -14.55 -3.72
CA ILE A 459 12.47 -14.05 -2.46
C ILE A 459 13.69 -14.87 -2.03
N THR A 460 13.60 -16.20 -2.06
CA THR A 460 14.59 -17.09 -1.44
C THR A 460 14.85 -18.34 -2.28
N ASP A 461 16.03 -18.93 -2.13
CA ASP A 461 16.36 -20.28 -2.62
C ASP A 461 16.08 -21.38 -1.58
N GLY A 462 15.56 -21.00 -0.42
CA GLY A 462 15.33 -21.88 0.73
C GLY A 462 16.35 -21.70 1.85
N THR A 463 17.46 -20.99 1.59
CA THR A 463 18.49 -20.72 2.61
C THR A 463 18.84 -19.25 2.75
N ARG A 464 18.81 -18.47 1.65
CA ARG A 464 19.21 -17.07 1.63
C ARG A 464 18.26 -16.22 0.79
N LEU A 465 18.23 -14.92 1.07
CA LEU A 465 17.50 -13.97 0.25
C LEU A 465 18.18 -13.77 -1.11
N LYS A 466 17.38 -13.65 -2.16
CA LYS A 466 17.79 -13.19 -3.48
C LYS A 466 17.80 -11.67 -3.49
N HIS A 467 18.82 -11.08 -2.84
CA HIS A 467 18.96 -9.65 -2.59
C HIS A 467 18.65 -8.79 -3.84
N THR A 468 19.06 -9.19 -5.05
CA THR A 468 18.81 -8.47 -6.31
C THR A 468 17.32 -8.20 -6.61
N ASN A 469 16.41 -9.01 -6.08
CA ASN A 469 14.96 -8.85 -6.27
C ASN A 469 14.34 -7.85 -5.27
N PHE A 470 15.07 -7.46 -4.23
CA PHE A 470 14.68 -6.40 -3.30
C PHE A 470 15.04 -5.03 -3.86
N TRP A 471 14.03 -4.19 -4.02
CA TRP A 471 14.16 -2.84 -4.56
C TRP A 471 15.05 -1.98 -3.68
N ARG A 472 16.02 -1.28 -4.28
CA ARG A 472 17.07 -0.52 -3.56
C ARG A 472 16.65 0.91 -3.21
N ILE A 473 15.38 1.26 -3.37
CA ILE A 473 14.86 2.59 -3.04
C ILE A 473 13.82 2.42 -1.95
N ASP A 474 13.99 3.13 -0.85
CA ASP A 474 13.00 3.19 0.22
C ASP A 474 11.83 4.03 -0.26
N THR A 475 10.65 3.43 -0.37
CA THR A 475 9.48 4.11 -0.93
C THR A 475 8.93 5.21 -0.04
N GLY A 476 9.31 5.26 1.24
CA GLY A 476 8.87 6.30 2.17
C GLY A 476 9.65 7.60 2.05
N ASN A 477 10.84 7.61 1.44
CA ASN A 477 11.66 8.83 1.29
C ASN A 477 12.59 8.86 0.05
N TYR A 478 12.45 7.92 -0.87
CA TYR A 478 13.22 7.78 -2.11
C TYR A 478 14.74 7.65 -1.98
N ARG A 479 15.26 7.44 -0.77
CA ARG A 479 16.69 7.23 -0.56
C ARG A 479 17.09 5.81 -0.95
N PHE A 480 18.37 5.63 -1.28
CA PHE A 480 18.92 4.32 -1.59
C PHE A 480 19.00 3.46 -0.32
N SER A 481 18.00 2.61 -0.13
CA SER A 481 17.90 1.66 0.97
C SER A 481 16.90 0.56 0.63
N ARG A 482 17.08 -0.61 1.24
CA ARG A 482 16.15 -1.74 1.15
C ARG A 482 15.25 -1.87 2.37
N ALA A 483 15.31 -0.94 3.31
CA ALA A 483 14.57 -1.01 4.57
C ALA A 483 13.06 -1.22 4.33
N ALA A 484 12.47 -0.44 3.42
CA ALA A 484 11.07 -0.59 3.02
C ALA A 484 10.76 -1.99 2.46
N ALA A 485 11.59 -2.49 1.55
CA ALA A 485 11.37 -3.78 0.91
C ALA A 485 11.48 -4.95 1.91
N TYR A 486 12.50 -4.95 2.78
CA TYR A 486 12.64 -5.98 3.80
C TYR A 486 11.50 -5.94 4.81
N SER A 487 11.13 -4.76 5.30
CA SER A 487 10.08 -4.60 6.30
C SER A 487 8.72 -5.05 5.78
N ALA A 488 8.35 -4.64 4.56
CA ALA A 488 7.09 -5.02 3.94
C ALA A 488 7.02 -6.51 3.58
N THR A 489 8.15 -7.11 3.16
CA THR A 489 8.21 -8.56 2.93
C THR A 489 8.13 -9.35 4.24
N ALA A 490 8.82 -8.90 5.30
CA ALA A 490 8.72 -9.49 6.63
C ALA A 490 7.29 -9.42 7.18
N LEU A 491 6.60 -8.31 6.96
CA LEU A 491 5.20 -8.13 7.37
C LEU A 491 4.27 -9.19 6.76
N ALA A 492 4.32 -9.34 5.43
CA ALA A 492 3.50 -10.36 4.75
C ALA A 492 3.89 -11.78 5.15
N ALA A 493 5.18 -12.05 5.35
CA ALA A 493 5.68 -13.33 5.83
C ALA A 493 5.10 -13.68 7.22
N GLN A 494 5.12 -12.72 8.16
CA GLN A 494 4.59 -12.90 9.51
C GLN A 494 3.09 -13.19 9.51
N GLU A 495 2.30 -12.42 8.76
CA GLU A 495 0.85 -12.61 8.67
C GLU A 495 0.47 -13.97 8.08
N LEU A 496 1.22 -14.45 7.08
CA LEU A 496 0.98 -15.76 6.48
C LEU A 496 1.57 -16.91 7.29
N GLY A 497 2.51 -16.62 8.19
CA GLY A 497 3.20 -17.60 9.04
C GLY A 497 4.49 -18.19 8.44
N ASP A 498 5.09 -17.55 7.43
CA ASP A 498 6.42 -17.93 6.88
C ASP A 498 7.53 -17.31 7.73
N SER A 499 7.70 -17.87 8.94
CA SER A 499 8.67 -17.40 9.94
C SER A 499 10.11 -17.42 9.44
N HIS A 500 10.45 -18.33 8.52
CA HIS A 500 11.77 -18.41 7.90
C HIS A 500 12.08 -17.19 7.03
N VAL A 501 11.18 -16.81 6.12
CA VAL A 501 11.38 -15.61 5.29
C VAL A 501 11.37 -14.33 6.13
N ALA A 502 10.52 -14.26 7.16
CA ALA A 502 10.51 -13.14 8.08
C ALA A 502 11.87 -12.97 8.78
N ALA A 503 12.44 -14.05 9.32
CA ALA A 503 13.74 -14.04 9.98
C ALA A 503 14.86 -13.54 9.05
N LEU A 504 14.92 -14.08 7.82
CA LEU A 504 15.90 -13.65 6.82
C LEU A 504 15.78 -12.15 6.49
N CYS A 505 14.56 -11.61 6.42
CA CYS A 505 14.35 -10.17 6.18
C CYS A 505 14.78 -9.32 7.38
N PHE A 506 14.52 -9.76 8.61
CA PHE A 506 14.99 -9.06 9.81
C PHE A 506 16.52 -9.09 9.94
N GLU A 507 17.16 -10.21 9.64
CA GLU A 507 18.62 -10.32 9.60
C GLU A 507 19.22 -9.38 8.55
N ALA A 508 18.63 -9.31 7.36
CA ALA A 508 19.05 -8.38 6.32
C ALA A 508 18.87 -6.91 6.73
N LEU A 509 17.80 -6.57 7.48
CA LEU A 509 17.61 -5.24 8.06
C LEU A 509 18.71 -4.88 9.07
N GLU A 510 19.09 -5.81 9.96
CA GLU A 510 20.20 -5.58 10.90
C GLU A 510 21.53 -5.36 10.17
N GLN A 511 21.78 -6.09 9.07
CA GLN A 511 23.04 -6.04 8.34
C GLN A 511 23.15 -4.84 7.39
N GLU A 512 22.13 -4.60 6.56
CA GLU A 512 22.17 -3.56 5.51
C GLU A 512 21.64 -2.20 6.00
N CYS A 513 20.82 -2.18 7.04
CA CYS A 513 20.20 -0.96 7.56
C CYS A 513 20.29 -0.87 9.10
N PRO A 514 21.48 -1.02 9.71
CA PRO A 514 21.61 -1.14 11.16
C PRO A 514 21.05 0.08 11.90
N PRO A 515 20.56 -0.10 13.14
CA PRO A 515 20.21 1.03 13.99
C PRO A 515 21.42 1.93 14.25
N ALA A 516 21.16 3.22 14.51
CA ALA A 516 22.20 4.18 14.85
C ALA A 516 22.94 3.75 16.13
N LYS A 517 24.28 3.69 16.06
CA LYS A 517 25.14 3.41 17.22
C LYS A 517 25.08 4.59 18.19
N ASN A 518 24.98 4.30 19.49
CA ASN A 518 24.98 5.30 20.58
C ASN A 518 23.87 6.35 20.52
N ALA A 519 22.79 6.11 19.77
CA ALA A 519 21.64 7.00 19.78
C ALA A 519 20.87 6.89 21.11
N VAL A 520 20.41 8.03 21.63
CA VAL A 520 19.57 8.09 22.84
C VAL A 520 18.23 7.38 22.63
N ARG A 521 17.75 7.33 21.37
CA ARG A 521 16.52 6.68 20.95
C ARG A 521 16.77 5.76 19.78
N PHE A 522 16.00 4.69 19.68
CA PHE A 522 16.06 3.79 18.53
C PHE A 522 15.70 4.54 17.24
N TYR A 523 16.57 4.47 16.23
CA TYR A 523 16.24 4.75 14.84
C TYR A 523 17.28 4.10 13.91
N ARG A 524 16.92 3.86 12.66
CA ARG A 524 17.80 3.44 11.57
C ARG A 524 18.03 4.63 10.63
N PRO A 525 19.26 5.14 10.49
CA PRO A 525 19.54 6.30 9.61
C PRO A 525 19.18 6.05 8.15
N ALA A 526 19.26 4.79 7.70
CA ALA A 526 18.98 4.36 6.34
C ALA A 526 17.55 3.85 6.14
N ALA A 527 16.57 4.26 6.95
CA ALA A 527 15.17 3.85 6.78
C ALA A 527 14.24 5.06 6.92
N SER A 528 13.20 5.11 6.07
CA SER A 528 12.14 6.11 6.18
C SER A 528 11.28 5.91 7.43
N VAL A 529 10.49 6.92 7.81
CA VAL A 529 9.49 6.79 8.88
C VAL A 529 8.48 5.68 8.55
N TRP A 530 8.10 5.57 7.27
CA TRP A 530 7.22 4.51 6.80
C TRP A 530 7.84 3.12 6.97
N ALA A 531 9.14 2.96 6.68
CA ALA A 531 9.85 1.70 6.87
C ALA A 531 9.96 1.32 8.36
N HIS A 532 10.18 2.29 9.26
CA HIS A 532 10.15 2.05 10.72
C HIS A 532 8.77 1.57 11.19
N ALA A 533 7.70 2.25 10.75
CA ALA A 533 6.34 1.85 11.09
C ALA A 533 6.04 0.43 10.57
N THR A 534 6.47 0.12 9.35
CA THR A 534 6.27 -1.19 8.72
C THR A 534 7.12 -2.29 9.39
N GLU A 535 8.35 -1.99 9.81
CA GLU A 535 9.18 -2.93 10.58
C GLU A 535 8.51 -3.25 11.92
N PHE A 536 8.06 -2.22 12.65
CA PHE A 536 7.42 -2.41 13.94
C PHE A 536 6.07 -3.15 13.78
N LEU A 537 5.31 -2.85 12.73
CA LEU A 537 4.12 -3.61 12.36
C LEU A 537 4.46 -5.08 12.12
N ALA A 538 5.49 -5.38 11.32
CA ALA A 538 5.94 -6.76 11.05
C ALA A 538 6.36 -7.52 12.32
N ARG A 539 7.07 -6.85 13.24
CA ARG A 539 7.47 -7.45 14.53
C ARG A 539 6.29 -7.70 15.46
N SER A 540 5.25 -6.87 15.35
CA SER A 540 4.00 -6.98 16.12
C SER A 540 3.01 -7.96 15.51
N THR A 541 3.15 -8.30 14.22
CA THR A 541 2.30 -9.26 13.53
C THR A 541 2.72 -10.70 13.84
N ARG A 542 1.73 -11.58 13.94
CA ARG A 542 1.84 -13.04 13.97
C ARG A 542 0.97 -13.62 12.84
N LYS A 543 1.00 -14.93 12.69
CA LYS A 543 0.17 -15.64 11.72
C LYS A 543 -1.31 -15.28 11.95
N ASN A 544 -1.97 -14.80 10.90
CA ASN A 544 -3.37 -14.37 10.87
C ASN A 544 -3.71 -13.21 11.82
N SER A 545 -2.75 -12.41 12.28
CA SER A 545 -3.07 -11.31 13.21
C SER A 545 -3.99 -10.26 12.58
N LEU A 546 -3.71 -9.79 11.36
CA LEU A 546 -4.59 -8.84 10.67
C LEU A 546 -5.94 -9.49 10.38
N ARG A 547 -5.92 -10.72 9.84
CA ARG A 547 -7.17 -11.45 9.55
C ARG A 547 -8.06 -11.61 10.79
N GLY A 548 -7.47 -11.96 11.93
CA GLY A 548 -8.16 -12.09 13.20
C GLY A 548 -8.69 -10.76 13.71
N LEU A 549 -7.89 -9.70 13.63
CA LEU A 549 -8.28 -8.35 14.06
C LEU A 549 -9.45 -7.81 13.22
N ILE A 550 -9.44 -8.01 11.90
CA ILE A 550 -10.54 -7.64 10.99
C ILE A 550 -11.82 -8.46 11.24
N ALA A 551 -11.68 -9.70 11.72
CA ALA A 551 -12.82 -10.56 12.06
C ALA A 551 -13.34 -10.35 13.50
N THR A 552 -12.66 -9.54 14.31
CA THR A 552 -13.00 -9.36 15.72
C THR A 552 -14.36 -8.68 15.86
N GLN A 553 -15.28 -9.35 16.56
CA GLN A 553 -16.55 -8.75 16.97
C GLN A 553 -16.34 -7.93 18.24
N LYS A 554 -17.14 -6.86 18.42
CA LYS A 554 -17.09 -6.02 19.62
C LYS A 554 -17.39 -6.87 20.86
N ALA A 555 -16.36 -7.20 21.65
CA ALA A 555 -16.54 -7.90 22.92
C ALA A 555 -17.16 -6.95 23.96
N THR A 556 -18.15 -7.44 24.70
CA THR A 556 -18.83 -6.73 25.79
C THR A 556 -18.37 -7.31 27.12
N GLY A 557 -17.60 -6.53 27.88
CA GLY A 557 -17.11 -6.92 29.19
C GLY A 557 -16.07 -5.93 29.70
N VAL A 558 -16.16 -5.58 30.98
CA VAL A 558 -15.17 -4.75 31.67
C VAL A 558 -14.23 -5.70 32.40
N SER A 559 -12.97 -5.72 32.00
CA SER A 559 -11.88 -6.42 32.68
C SER A 559 -10.85 -5.38 33.11
N PRO A 560 -10.05 -5.64 34.16
CA PRO A 560 -9.04 -4.70 34.61
C PRO A 560 -8.08 -4.26 33.50
N TYR A 561 -7.77 -2.96 33.44
CA TYR A 561 -6.85 -2.41 32.44
C TYR A 561 -6.09 -1.21 33.00
N ILE A 562 -4.89 -0.97 32.46
CA ILE A 562 -4.14 0.26 32.77
C ILE A 562 -4.81 1.41 32.03
N SER A 563 -5.46 2.31 32.76
CA SER A 563 -6.16 3.47 32.20
C SER A 563 -5.25 4.67 32.00
N GLN A 564 -4.22 4.82 32.84
CA GLN A 564 -3.27 5.92 32.73
C GLN A 564 -1.84 5.47 33.07
N ALA A 565 -0.89 5.97 32.28
CA ALA A 565 0.55 5.88 32.52
C ALA A 565 1.23 7.14 31.96
N ALA A 566 2.21 7.69 32.69
CA ALA A 566 2.84 8.95 32.31
C ALA A 566 3.83 8.78 31.15
N TYR A 567 3.45 9.22 29.94
CA TYR A 567 4.36 9.26 28.79
C TYR A 567 5.24 10.52 28.82
N PRO A 568 6.56 10.44 28.49
CA PRO A 568 7.31 9.27 28.07
C PRO A 568 8.06 8.56 29.23
N ASN A 569 7.68 8.81 30.48
CA ASN A 569 8.40 8.27 31.64
C ASN A 569 8.18 6.75 31.82
N ILE A 570 6.97 6.27 31.53
CA ILE A 570 6.57 4.87 31.61
C ILE A 570 6.32 4.36 30.18
N LEU A 571 7.03 3.32 29.77
CA LEU A 571 6.73 2.56 28.55
C LEU A 571 6.04 1.25 28.95
N VAL A 572 4.75 1.14 28.64
CA VAL A 572 4.00 -0.10 28.77
C VAL A 572 4.35 -1.00 27.59
N ALA A 573 4.98 -2.14 27.86
CA ALA A 573 5.46 -3.09 26.85
C ALA A 573 4.58 -4.35 26.74
N GLY A 574 3.77 -4.63 27.76
CA GLY A 574 2.74 -5.65 27.72
C GLY A 574 1.63 -5.31 28.73
N ALA A 575 0.38 -5.63 28.41
CA ALA A 575 -0.76 -5.47 29.32
C ALA A 575 -1.89 -6.41 28.89
N HIS A 576 -2.16 -7.43 29.70
CA HIS A 576 -3.15 -8.48 29.45
C HIS A 576 -4.06 -8.64 30.65
N SER A 577 -5.32 -8.95 30.39
CA SER A 577 -6.29 -9.20 31.46
C SER A 577 -7.14 -10.41 31.12
N ASP A 578 -7.38 -11.25 32.13
CA ASP A 578 -8.40 -12.29 32.14
C ASP A 578 -9.40 -11.98 33.25
N SER A 579 -10.71 -12.02 32.97
CA SER A 579 -11.82 -11.76 33.92
C SER A 579 -11.58 -10.69 35.00
N GLU A 580 -10.86 -11.02 36.07
CA GLU A 580 -10.52 -10.16 37.21
C GLU A 580 -9.01 -9.90 37.45
N ASN A 581 -8.08 -10.48 36.69
CA ASN A 581 -6.63 -10.25 36.86
C ASN A 581 -6.07 -9.31 35.78
N LEU A 582 -4.93 -8.69 36.09
CA LEU A 582 -4.15 -7.88 35.16
C LEU A 582 -2.67 -8.26 35.27
N GLU A 583 -2.05 -8.56 34.14
CA GLU A 583 -0.61 -8.76 34.01
C GLU A 583 -0.05 -7.68 33.09
N ALA A 584 1.03 -7.00 33.50
CA ALA A 584 1.65 -5.97 32.69
C ALA A 584 3.18 -5.97 32.79
N VAL A 585 3.83 -5.51 31.74
CA VAL A 585 5.29 -5.33 31.67
C VAL A 585 5.59 -3.86 31.38
N LEU A 586 6.41 -3.25 32.22
CA LEU A 586 6.71 -1.81 32.18
C LEU A 586 8.23 -1.59 32.11
N PHE A 587 8.66 -0.58 31.35
CA PHE A 587 10.05 -0.12 31.28
C PHE A 587 10.15 1.39 31.55
N PRO A 588 11.26 1.87 32.15
CA PRO A 588 11.53 3.30 32.22
C PRO A 588 11.81 3.84 30.81
N GLY A 589 11.14 4.93 30.43
CA GLY A 589 11.36 5.59 29.14
C GLY A 589 12.18 6.88 29.26
N GLY A 590 11.72 7.81 30.09
CA GLY A 590 12.30 9.16 30.23
C GLY A 590 13.09 9.35 31.52
N LYS A 591 12.50 8.95 32.65
CA LYS A 591 13.08 9.06 33.99
C LYS A 591 12.91 7.73 34.73
N ALA A 592 13.98 7.25 35.34
CA ALA A 592 13.91 6.16 36.31
C ALA A 592 13.41 6.68 37.68
N GLY A 593 12.89 5.77 38.51
CA GLY A 593 12.48 6.07 39.89
C GLY A 593 10.99 5.87 40.14
N GLN A 594 10.45 6.57 41.14
CA GLN A 594 9.04 6.45 41.53
C GLN A 594 8.11 6.96 40.42
N GLN A 595 7.16 6.13 40.04
CA GLN A 595 6.16 6.39 39.01
C GLN A 595 4.79 5.87 39.48
N THR A 596 3.73 6.42 38.91
CA THR A 596 2.36 6.02 39.22
C THR A 596 1.63 5.59 37.96
N ILE A 597 0.85 4.53 38.06
CA ILE A 597 -0.15 4.16 37.05
C ILE A 597 -1.54 4.14 37.68
N THR A 598 -2.55 4.31 36.84
CA THR A 598 -3.95 4.11 37.23
C THR A 598 -4.47 2.86 36.53
N VAL A 599 -5.11 1.99 37.29
CA VAL A 599 -5.81 0.81 36.81
C VAL A 599 -7.30 1.03 37.01
N SER A 600 -8.07 0.69 36.00
CA SER A 600 -9.54 0.83 35.96
C SER A 600 -10.18 -0.51 35.61
N GLY A 601 -11.50 -0.61 35.75
CA GLY A 601 -12.22 -1.85 35.45
C GLY A 601 -12.03 -2.93 36.52
N LEU A 602 -11.63 -2.54 37.73
CA LEU A 602 -11.63 -3.39 38.91
C LEU A 602 -13.06 -3.48 39.49
N ASN A 603 -13.34 -4.51 40.28
CA ASN A 603 -14.59 -4.62 41.01
C ASN A 603 -14.62 -3.58 42.15
N PRO A 604 -15.60 -2.66 42.19
CA PRO A 604 -15.66 -1.60 43.20
C PRO A 604 -15.61 -2.14 44.64
N GLY A 605 -14.77 -1.52 45.49
CA GLY A 605 -14.61 -1.89 46.90
C GLY A 605 -13.89 -3.23 47.15
N LYS A 606 -13.51 -3.97 46.11
CA LYS A 606 -12.75 -5.22 46.23
C LYS A 606 -11.27 -4.89 46.43
N ALA A 607 -10.60 -5.67 47.27
CA ALA A 607 -9.15 -5.57 47.43
C ALA A 607 -8.44 -6.49 46.44
N TYR A 608 -7.25 -6.08 45.99
CA TYR A 608 -6.42 -6.81 45.06
C TYR A 608 -5.01 -6.94 45.62
N LEU A 609 -4.42 -8.12 45.48
CA LEU A 609 -2.99 -8.35 45.69
C LEU A 609 -2.23 -7.75 44.50
N CYS A 610 -1.20 -6.98 44.79
CA CYS A 610 -0.40 -6.25 43.80
C CYS A 610 1.07 -6.65 43.92
N ARG A 611 1.56 -7.40 42.94
CA ARG A 611 2.97 -7.74 42.81
C ARG A 611 3.63 -6.81 41.81
N GLY A 612 4.79 -6.26 42.14
CA GLY A 612 5.53 -5.30 41.31
C GLY A 612 5.19 -3.83 41.60
N GLY A 613 4.14 -3.57 42.39
CA GLY A 613 3.90 -2.29 43.04
C GLY A 613 4.67 -2.13 44.35
N THR A 614 4.76 -0.90 44.85
CA THR A 614 5.36 -0.62 46.17
C THR A 614 4.47 -1.08 47.33
N GLU A 615 3.16 -1.20 47.08
CA GLU A 615 2.18 -1.73 48.02
C GLU A 615 1.74 -3.12 47.58
N GLU A 616 1.70 -4.07 48.52
CA GLU A 616 1.32 -5.47 48.25
C GLU A 616 -0.20 -5.66 48.09
N LYS A 617 -1.00 -4.71 48.57
CA LYS A 617 -2.46 -4.76 48.53
C LYS A 617 -3.02 -3.38 48.20
N ILE A 618 -3.89 -3.34 47.20
CA ILE A 618 -4.59 -2.12 46.77
C ILE A 618 -6.10 -2.31 46.92
N LEU A 619 -6.82 -1.21 47.13
CA LEU A 619 -8.28 -1.20 47.23
C LEU A 619 -8.87 -0.47 46.04
N ALA A 620 -9.78 -1.11 45.30
CA ALA A 620 -10.53 -0.47 44.24
C ALA A 620 -11.53 0.54 44.83
N ASN A 621 -11.56 1.75 44.29
CA ASN A 621 -12.53 2.77 44.70
C ASN A 621 -13.95 2.43 44.22
N LYS A 622 -14.91 3.30 44.49
CA LYS A 622 -16.33 3.13 44.10
C LYS A 622 -16.56 3.06 42.59
N ASP A 623 -15.64 3.59 41.80
CA ASP A 623 -15.71 3.66 40.34
C ASP A 623 -14.94 2.50 39.68
N GLY A 624 -14.31 1.63 40.49
CA GLY A 624 -13.50 0.50 40.00
C GLY A 624 -12.08 0.89 39.60
N ASP A 625 -11.56 2.01 40.13
CA ASP A 625 -10.21 2.50 39.88
C ASP A 625 -9.29 2.31 41.09
N ALA A 626 -8.00 2.13 40.82
CA ALA A 626 -6.94 2.15 41.82
C ALA A 626 -5.66 2.78 41.26
N MET A 627 -4.93 3.51 42.11
CA MET A 627 -3.61 4.04 41.78
C MET A 627 -2.53 3.12 42.34
N ILE A 628 -1.52 2.80 41.53
CA ILE A 628 -0.42 1.92 41.91
C ILE A 628 0.88 2.68 41.77
N GLN A 629 1.61 2.75 42.88
CA GLN A 629 2.97 3.29 42.92
C GLN A 629 3.99 2.20 42.56
N LEU A 630 4.98 2.56 41.74
CA LEU A 630 5.96 1.65 41.15
C LEU A 630 7.36 2.27 41.26
N THR A 631 8.39 1.47 41.55
CA THR A 631 9.79 1.93 41.50
C THR A 631 10.48 1.50 40.20
N LEU A 632 10.32 2.28 39.14
CA LEU A 632 10.71 1.92 37.78
C LEU A 632 12.18 2.25 37.48
N ASN A 633 13.10 1.34 37.85
CA ASN A 633 14.54 1.44 37.55
C ASN A 633 14.99 0.51 36.40
N GLY A 634 14.10 -0.35 35.93
CA GLY A 634 14.34 -1.36 34.89
C GLY A 634 13.03 -2.03 34.52
N ARG A 635 13.08 -3.23 33.93
CA ARG A 635 11.87 -4.01 33.61
C ARG A 635 11.13 -4.36 34.90
N ILE A 636 9.84 -4.05 34.96
CA ILE A 636 8.92 -4.49 36.01
C ILE A 636 7.85 -5.37 35.40
N GLU A 637 7.55 -6.48 36.06
CA GLU A 637 6.34 -7.27 35.87
C GLU A 637 5.36 -6.89 36.97
N LEU A 638 4.20 -6.37 36.57
CA LEU A 638 3.09 -6.04 37.44
C LEU A 638 2.04 -7.13 37.32
N GLU A 639 1.52 -7.57 38.45
CA GLU A 639 0.45 -8.56 38.50
C GLU A 639 -0.57 -8.15 39.57
N LEU A 640 -1.83 -8.04 39.16
CA LEU A 640 -2.97 -7.79 40.04
C LEU A 640 -3.89 -9.00 40.04
N ARG A 641 -4.24 -9.46 41.24
CA ARG A 641 -5.22 -10.54 41.45
C ARG A 641 -6.17 -10.18 42.58
N PRO A 642 -7.46 -10.55 42.51
CA PRO A 642 -8.38 -10.35 43.62
C PRO A 642 -7.84 -10.99 44.91
N ALA A 643 -7.90 -10.27 46.03
CA ALA A 643 -7.66 -10.85 47.33
C ALA A 643 -8.82 -11.80 47.69
N ALA A 644 -8.49 -12.96 48.26
CA ALA A 644 -9.46 -13.98 48.67
C ALA A 644 -10.44 -13.48 49.74
#